data_AF-A0A5R8KFQ4-F1
#
_entry.id   AF-A0A5R8KFQ4-F1
#
_cell.length_a   1.000
_cell.length_b   1.000
_cell.length_c   1.000
_cell.angle_alpha   90.00
_cell.angle_beta   90.00
_cell.angle_gamma   90.00
#
_symmetry.space_group_name_H-M   'P 1'
#
loop_
_entity.id
_entity.type
_entity.pdbx_description
1 polymer ?
#
loop_
_entity_poly.entity_id
_entity_poly.type
_entity_poly.pdbx_seq_one_letter_code
_entity_poly.pdbx_strand_id
1 'polypeptide(L)'
;MLPIARPRRAGVSIAASLLLGSVIANFALAGSVAKQADELPIDEHHPMHLGTITSGVKSSDVYTEGNFSIVAPVWSSLGGDGTLSGGVVYLEPYASWGEQGEVATSLGLGYRYLFGSESVAALKNPNKPQAGFFDEGIFIGGNLFVDMLDTEADNQLWQLGFGVEVGTRYVEMRGNYYLPLSDRQLAEESRSVERFSTSETRMSQSGGPVSDPYATGNTISQDQLLTTRATTTTRTTTIESLFRRYEEGMEGWDAEAALLVPWVDQYFDLRVIAGYYQFDNQPFGPQIGGTGNVEGWKAGLEIRPVPAIILSGTWYEDDRLTGSDWTAGIQVQLPFEGGNLGNGETFWSRIRDAFQPRRRHLVERMAEPVRRQNAAIKTANSVDVDVKKNTEVKRVTRVVSQRKGQIVLVDDIVFVNNGDGVGNGIQSGDAMANGANGTAERPFDNLQEGATTAGDNSNNSGRLWNVYTQGGTGGDYNETVTTTGSTRFISSHKGILLPDGSLFAGDTLRPVVNGGVVSNFETLIVQGYEFNEGQGQGLSGIQATNVANFILVDSVFNDINAAVNYNSEVSAEVLISTNEFHGAWDNLFVQSFGTAELNVVLLNNQFLGDNYFSGAQIRGSDDSTINALVTGNVLDGKYYYGLALVGYDNATVSADIVRNTFDNETDDSHLYLSGRGNSTVVANVLLNDFIGTVREYEGSVGDKIIIVDAYDETSITANITGNVFDNQFDPNEFIDRGVGVFTYGDSFADVTVKLNQFESNFGAVIDAASADDSEINLLVDSNNFTNEAVYGIYLSEYENSTLEALVTLNVFSGVYQQAGIILESRDAGLEVGSMLNVDIVENLFSGEFQTRAIDALKTGGSYMDLLVTKNGFTGVFNEGVILRAEGAAGPNSLLIADVIDNLLSGTFDGIAIQALGSASGEIDADITANIFTGTMFNDAINVLGLGSSTINARVTGNVVLAEGSVTNGGFDPSFFAAVAQGSADVIITNLNGNVAVGHVDTGFAFFDNNAASTLSVNGDLSDPAQGNFFLDVDVELDGNSDPTGSFLLNGIQRDL
;
A
#
# COMPACT_ATOMS: atom_id res chain seq x y z
N MET A 1 55.65 3.03 27.70
CA MET A 1 54.96 4.34 27.73
C MET A 1 54.79 4.81 26.31
N LEU A 2 53.54 5.06 25.93
CA LEU A 2 52.97 5.32 24.60
C LEU A 2 53.45 6.63 23.95
N PRO A 3 53.40 6.76 22.61
CA PRO A 3 52.21 7.36 21.98
C PRO A 3 51.76 6.77 20.62
N ILE A 4 50.44 6.57 20.53
CA ILE A 4 49.49 6.94 19.46
C ILE A 4 49.94 6.77 17.99
N ALA A 5 49.40 5.74 17.34
CA ALA A 5 49.20 5.68 15.89
C ALA A 5 47.77 5.16 15.59
N ARG A 6 47.07 5.86 14.70
CA ARG A 6 45.67 5.68 14.29
C ARG A 6 45.45 4.40 13.46
N PRO A 7 44.34 3.66 13.61
CA PRO A 7 43.88 2.71 12.61
C PRO A 7 42.87 3.33 11.63
N ARG A 8 42.86 2.72 10.44
CA ARG A 8 42.17 3.10 9.19
C ARG A 8 40.65 2.94 9.27
N ARG A 9 39.96 3.83 8.54
CA ARG A 9 38.54 3.74 8.17
C ARG A 9 38.31 2.52 7.25
N ALA A 10 37.34 1.69 7.59
CA ALA A 10 36.54 0.93 6.64
C ALA A 10 35.08 1.28 6.97
N GLY A 11 34.43 1.96 6.03
CA GLY A 11 33.02 2.31 6.12
C GLY A 11 32.18 1.10 5.75
N VAL A 12 31.23 0.76 6.61
CA VAL A 12 30.08 -0.07 6.27
C VAL A 12 28.88 0.82 6.52
N SER A 13 28.27 1.31 5.43
CA SER A 13 26.98 1.99 5.46
C SER A 13 25.89 0.91 5.51
N ILE A 14 25.21 0.80 6.65
CA ILE A 14 23.92 0.12 6.73
C ILE A 14 22.89 1.23 6.75
N ALA A 15 22.38 1.58 5.57
CA ALA A 15 21.15 2.33 5.42
C ALA A 15 20.02 1.29 5.45
N ALA A 16 19.29 1.22 6.57
CA ALA A 16 18.02 0.53 6.65
C ALA A 16 16.96 1.58 6.99
N SER A 17 16.28 2.05 5.96
CA SER A 17 15.16 2.98 6.05
C SER A 17 13.99 2.28 6.76
N LEU A 18 13.60 2.82 7.91
CA LEU A 18 12.33 2.56 8.59
C LEU A 18 11.30 3.56 8.06
N LEU A 19 10.27 3.08 7.36
CA LEU A 19 9.04 3.83 7.08
C LEU A 19 7.86 2.87 7.25
N LEU A 20 7.23 2.94 8.41
CA LEU A 20 6.00 2.24 8.80
C LEU A 20 4.99 3.32 9.21
N GLY A 21 3.89 3.41 8.47
CA GLY A 21 2.77 4.32 8.65
C GLY A 21 2.16 4.57 7.28
N SER A 22 0.86 4.49 7.02
CA SER A 22 -0.32 4.30 7.85
C SER A 22 -1.49 4.13 6.87
N VAL A 23 -2.40 3.19 7.08
CA VAL A 23 -3.67 3.14 6.34
C VAL A 23 -4.80 3.25 7.36
N ILE A 24 -5.44 4.40 7.41
CA ILE A 24 -6.72 4.61 8.10
C ILE A 24 -7.79 4.59 7.01
N ALA A 25 -8.77 3.69 7.15
CA ALA A 25 -10.00 3.72 6.36
C ALA A 25 -11.20 3.76 7.31
N ASN A 26 -11.91 4.89 7.26
CA ASN A 26 -13.22 5.08 7.87
C ASN A 26 -14.30 4.63 6.88
N PHE A 27 -15.28 3.87 7.37
CA PHE A 27 -16.59 3.70 6.73
C PHE A 27 -17.60 4.58 7.47
N ALA A 28 -18.29 5.43 6.73
CA ALA A 28 -19.52 6.10 7.14
C ALA A 28 -20.67 5.56 6.29
N LEU A 29 -21.85 5.34 6.88
CA LEU A 29 -23.14 5.51 6.22
C LEU A 29 -24.27 5.67 7.24
N ALA A 30 -25.20 6.55 6.89
CA ALA A 30 -26.08 7.31 7.75
C ALA A 30 -27.45 6.66 8.06
N GLY A 31 -28.16 7.26 9.03
CA GLY A 31 -29.58 7.06 9.28
C GLY A 31 -30.13 8.05 10.31
N SER A 32 -30.98 8.97 9.87
CA SER A 32 -31.58 10.08 10.62
C SER A 32 -32.75 9.67 11.54
N VAL A 33 -33.01 10.42 12.62
CA VAL A 33 -34.31 10.99 13.08
C VAL A 33 -34.07 11.84 14.34
N ALA A 34 -34.57 13.07 14.33
CA ALA A 34 -34.49 14.05 15.41
C ALA A 34 -35.12 13.62 16.75
N LYS A 35 -34.40 13.87 17.85
CA LYS A 35 -34.98 14.30 19.14
C LYS A 35 -33.91 14.97 20.00
N GLN A 36 -34.09 16.27 20.27
CA GLN A 36 -33.32 17.02 21.26
C GLN A 36 -33.51 16.40 22.65
N ALA A 37 -32.43 15.89 23.25
CA ALA A 37 -32.39 15.50 24.66
C ALA A 37 -30.94 15.51 25.17
N ASP A 38 -30.68 16.48 26.06
CA ASP A 38 -29.59 16.63 27.02
C ASP A 38 -28.14 16.46 26.53
N GLU A 39 -27.36 17.54 26.67
CA GLU A 39 -25.90 17.53 26.65
C GLU A 39 -25.38 16.38 27.54
N LEU A 40 -24.93 15.30 26.90
CA LEU A 40 -24.11 14.30 27.56
C LEU A 40 -22.70 14.89 27.72
N PRO A 41 -22.02 14.66 28.85
CA PRO A 41 -20.65 15.10 29.02
C PRO A 41 -19.81 14.56 27.86
N ILE A 42 -18.93 15.40 27.30
CA ILE A 42 -17.86 14.95 26.41
C ILE A 42 -17.08 13.88 27.19
N ASP A 43 -17.29 12.60 26.86
CA ASP A 43 -16.55 11.49 27.45
C ASP A 43 -15.14 11.60 26.89
N GLU A 44 -14.21 12.12 27.70
CA GLU A 44 -12.79 12.20 27.36
C GLU A 44 -12.29 10.76 27.06
N HIS A 45 -12.02 10.46 25.80
CA HIS A 45 -11.56 9.12 25.39
C HIS A 45 -10.06 8.98 25.68
N HIS A 46 -9.72 8.09 26.61
CA HIS A 46 -8.33 7.78 26.95
C HIS A 46 -7.87 6.49 26.25
N PRO A 47 -6.62 6.42 25.78
CA PRO A 47 -6.07 5.19 25.21
C PRO A 47 -6.17 4.00 26.18
N MET A 48 -6.59 2.86 25.63
CA MET A 48 -6.78 1.60 26.32
C MET A 48 -5.44 0.89 26.47
N HIS A 49 -4.89 0.87 27.69
CA HIS A 49 -3.69 0.10 28.02
C HIS A 49 -4.06 -1.31 28.49
N LEU A 50 -4.50 -2.17 27.55
CA LEU A 50 -4.89 -3.55 27.82
C LEU A 50 -3.67 -4.45 28.01
N GLY A 51 -3.61 -5.18 29.11
CA GLY A 51 -2.59 -6.18 29.39
C GLY A 51 -3.19 -7.48 29.92
N THR A 52 -2.41 -8.55 29.93
CA THR A 52 -2.83 -9.83 30.51
C THR A 52 -1.73 -10.46 31.36
N ILE A 53 -2.14 -11.17 32.41
CA ILE A 53 -1.28 -12.06 33.19
C ILE A 53 -1.78 -13.47 32.92
N THR A 54 -0.90 -14.32 32.42
CA THR A 54 -1.25 -15.71 32.09
C THR A 54 -0.42 -16.65 32.94
N SER A 55 -1.05 -17.70 33.47
CA SER A 55 -0.33 -18.81 34.09
C SER A 55 -1.08 -20.11 33.85
N GLY A 56 -0.34 -21.17 33.57
CA GLY A 56 -0.95 -22.46 33.30
C GLY A 56 0.00 -23.62 33.43
N VAL A 57 -0.54 -24.80 33.13
CA VAL A 57 0.18 -26.06 33.08
C VAL A 57 -0.17 -26.77 31.78
N LYS A 58 0.84 -27.32 31.12
CA LYS A 58 0.70 -28.15 29.92
C LYS A 58 1.41 -29.47 30.17
N SER A 59 0.81 -30.57 29.71
CA SER A 59 1.25 -31.93 29.97
C SER A 59 1.13 -32.80 28.71
N SER A 60 1.96 -33.84 28.64
CA SER A 60 1.93 -34.90 27.64
C SER A 60 2.19 -36.26 28.32
N ASP A 61 2.38 -37.33 27.54
CA ASP A 61 2.73 -38.65 28.10
C ASP A 61 4.07 -38.68 28.87
N VAL A 62 4.93 -37.69 28.65
CA VAL A 62 6.33 -37.75 29.08
C VAL A 62 6.83 -36.51 29.82
N TYR A 63 6.08 -35.41 29.78
CA TYR A 63 6.55 -34.14 30.32
C TYR A 63 5.40 -33.22 30.72
N THR A 64 5.56 -32.54 31.86
CA THR A 64 4.67 -31.49 32.35
C THR A 64 5.46 -30.21 32.62
N GLU A 65 4.98 -29.08 32.10
CA GLU A 65 5.53 -27.74 32.34
C GLU A 65 4.49 -26.80 32.93
N GLY A 66 4.93 -25.98 33.88
CA GLY A 66 4.21 -24.78 34.28
C GLY A 66 4.74 -23.56 33.52
N ASN A 67 3.86 -22.59 33.25
CA ASN A 67 4.25 -21.33 32.63
C ASN A 67 3.60 -20.11 33.28
N PHE A 68 4.27 -18.96 33.11
CA PHE A 68 3.83 -17.65 33.53
C PHE A 68 4.26 -16.62 32.49
N SER A 69 3.35 -15.74 32.09
CA SER A 69 3.66 -14.62 31.21
C SER A 69 2.85 -13.38 31.54
N ILE A 70 3.37 -12.22 31.15
CA ILE A 70 2.65 -10.95 31.24
C ILE A 70 2.73 -10.29 29.88
N VAL A 71 1.61 -9.83 29.31
CA VAL A 71 1.61 -8.85 28.23
C VAL A 71 1.39 -7.49 28.86
N ALA A 72 2.45 -6.68 28.93
CA ALA A 72 2.45 -5.38 29.55
C ALA A 72 2.48 -4.27 28.49
N PRO A 73 1.37 -3.54 28.26
CA PRO A 73 1.35 -2.43 27.31
C PRO A 73 2.23 -1.28 27.84
N VAL A 74 3.26 -0.90 27.08
CA VAL A 74 4.14 0.24 27.42
C VAL A 74 3.69 1.53 26.73
N TRP A 75 2.99 1.39 25.59
CA TRP A 75 2.35 2.50 24.88
C TRP A 75 1.10 1.99 24.17
N SER A 76 0.08 2.84 24.08
CA SER A 76 -1.17 2.52 23.39
C SER A 76 -1.78 3.79 22.79
N SER A 77 -2.24 3.71 21.55
CA SER A 77 -3.22 4.65 20.96
C SER A 77 -4.61 4.01 20.79
N LEU A 78 -4.74 2.73 21.12
CA LEU A 78 -5.96 1.94 21.00
C LEU A 78 -7.11 2.61 21.75
N GLY A 79 -8.23 2.93 21.10
CA GLY A 79 -9.34 3.62 21.80
C GLY A 79 -9.20 5.13 21.93
N GLY A 80 -8.06 5.71 21.58
CA GLY A 80 -7.76 7.13 21.82
C GLY A 80 -8.56 8.12 20.95
N ASP A 81 -9.13 7.64 19.85
CA ASP A 81 -9.96 8.42 18.90
C ASP A 81 -11.46 8.15 19.06
N GLY A 82 -11.87 7.41 20.12
CA GLY A 82 -13.26 7.00 20.33
C GLY A 82 -13.70 5.76 19.54
N THR A 83 -12.80 5.15 18.74
CA THR A 83 -13.01 3.88 18.05
C THR A 83 -12.15 2.77 18.65
N LEU A 84 -12.42 1.49 18.35
CA LEU A 84 -11.57 0.37 18.74
C LEU A 84 -10.26 0.29 17.94
N SER A 85 -9.99 1.24 17.04
CA SER A 85 -8.75 1.36 16.27
C SER A 85 -7.56 1.73 17.14
N GLY A 86 -6.35 1.39 16.68
CA GLY A 86 -5.10 1.93 17.19
C GLY A 86 -4.01 0.91 17.46
N GLY A 87 -2.85 1.42 17.89
CA GLY A 87 -1.63 0.65 18.10
C GLY A 87 -1.35 0.36 19.57
N VAL A 88 -0.69 -0.77 19.84
CA VAL A 88 -0.19 -1.14 21.17
C VAL A 88 1.26 -1.63 21.02
N VAL A 89 2.17 -0.99 21.76
CA VAL A 89 3.52 -1.52 22.01
C VAL A 89 3.51 -2.21 23.37
N TYR A 90 4.00 -3.44 23.45
CA TYR A 90 3.99 -4.22 24.67
C TYR A 90 5.33 -4.92 24.93
N LEU A 91 5.60 -5.15 26.22
CA LEU A 91 6.64 -6.05 26.69
C LEU A 91 6.03 -7.36 27.15
N GLU A 92 6.69 -8.47 26.83
CA GLU A 92 6.23 -9.81 27.19
C GLU A 92 7.31 -10.59 27.94
N PRO A 93 7.47 -10.39 29.26
CA PRO A 93 8.24 -11.32 30.07
C PRO A 93 7.49 -12.66 30.18
N TYR A 94 8.22 -13.75 29.91
CA TYR A 94 7.74 -15.11 29.99
C TYR A 94 8.71 -15.96 30.81
N ALA A 95 8.18 -16.90 31.59
CA ALA A 95 8.95 -17.94 32.24
C ALA A 95 8.20 -19.28 32.18
N SER A 96 8.93 -20.38 32.03
CA SER A 96 8.41 -21.73 32.22
C SER A 96 9.35 -22.59 33.05
N TRP A 97 8.78 -23.59 33.70
CA TRP A 97 9.48 -24.52 34.56
C TRP A 97 8.96 -25.93 34.31
N GLY A 98 9.86 -26.79 33.84
CA GLY A 98 9.61 -28.19 33.60
C GLY A 98 9.62 -29.01 34.89
N GLU A 99 8.83 -30.07 34.94
CA GLU A 99 8.85 -31.00 36.09
C GLU A 99 10.19 -31.71 36.29
N GLN A 100 11.06 -31.71 35.27
CA GLN A 100 12.38 -32.31 35.31
C GLN A 100 13.50 -31.30 35.70
N GLY A 101 13.18 -30.03 35.94
CA GLY A 101 14.09 -29.03 36.49
C GLY A 101 14.54 -27.93 35.52
N GLU A 102 14.12 -28.01 34.25
CA GLU A 102 14.41 -27.00 33.23
C GLU A 102 13.69 -25.68 33.54
N VAL A 103 14.39 -24.56 33.35
CA VAL A 103 13.82 -23.22 33.51
C VAL A 103 14.07 -22.42 32.25
N ALA A 104 13.00 -21.98 31.59
CA ALA A 104 13.10 -21.04 30.48
C ALA A 104 12.63 -19.67 30.89
N THR A 105 13.33 -18.66 30.38
CA THR A 105 12.93 -17.25 30.52
C THR A 105 13.03 -16.57 29.18
N SER A 106 12.08 -15.68 28.90
CA SER A 106 12.07 -14.92 27.67
C SER A 106 11.61 -13.49 27.93
N LEU A 107 12.13 -12.56 27.12
CA LEU A 107 11.68 -11.18 27.11
C LEU A 107 11.33 -10.78 25.68
N GLY A 108 10.05 -10.53 25.45
CA GLY A 108 9.50 -10.06 24.18
C GLY A 108 9.30 -8.55 24.14
N LEU A 109 9.49 -7.97 22.95
CA LEU A 109 8.97 -6.66 22.54
C LEU A 109 8.07 -6.88 21.32
N GLY A 110 6.83 -6.40 21.39
CA GLY A 110 5.90 -6.51 20.28
C GLY A 110 5.12 -5.24 20.01
N TYR A 111 4.65 -5.13 18.77
CA TYR A 111 3.74 -4.08 18.32
C TYR A 111 2.57 -4.72 17.57
N ARG A 112 1.35 -4.28 17.90
CA ARG A 112 0.13 -4.64 17.18
C ARG A 112 -0.64 -3.38 16.82
N TYR A 113 -1.24 -3.35 15.64
CA TYR A 113 -2.17 -2.32 15.22
C TYR A 113 -3.50 -2.94 14.81
N LEU A 114 -4.60 -2.42 15.36
CA LEU A 114 -5.96 -2.81 15.01
C LEU A 114 -6.55 -1.74 14.09
N PHE A 115 -6.92 -2.13 12.88
CA PHE A 115 -7.68 -1.34 11.93
C PHE A 115 -9.17 -1.66 12.11
N GLY A 116 -9.92 -0.78 12.78
CA GLY A 116 -11.36 -0.96 12.98
C GLY A 116 -12.08 0.38 13.14
N SER A 117 -13.38 0.41 12.88
CA SER A 117 -14.21 1.62 12.97
C SER A 117 -15.31 1.53 14.04
N GLU A 118 -15.41 0.41 14.77
CA GLU A 118 -16.39 0.28 15.86
C GLU A 118 -16.10 1.27 16.98
N SER A 119 -17.12 2.00 17.45
CA SER A 119 -17.00 2.87 18.63
C SER A 119 -16.60 2.08 19.88
N VAL A 120 -15.81 2.68 20.78
CA VAL A 120 -15.50 2.12 22.12
C VAL A 120 -16.76 1.81 22.94
N ALA A 121 -17.90 2.46 22.64
CA ALA A 121 -19.18 2.14 23.26
C ALA A 121 -19.68 0.71 22.95
N ALA A 122 -19.19 0.08 21.87
CA ALA A 122 -19.52 -1.30 21.51
C ALA A 122 -19.13 -2.31 22.62
N LEU A 123 -18.09 -2.01 23.40
CA LEU A 123 -17.66 -2.82 24.55
C LEU A 123 -18.72 -2.91 25.66
N LYS A 124 -19.66 -1.96 25.72
CA LYS A 124 -20.72 -1.90 26.74
C LYS A 124 -21.95 -2.73 26.38
N ASN A 125 -22.02 -3.31 25.17
CA ASN A 125 -23.21 -3.99 24.68
C ASN A 125 -22.99 -5.50 24.46
N PRO A 126 -23.04 -6.32 25.52
CA PRO A 126 -22.77 -7.76 25.46
C PRO A 126 -23.80 -8.56 24.63
N ASN A 127 -24.90 -7.92 24.20
CA ASN A 127 -26.03 -8.55 23.50
C ASN A 127 -26.09 -8.20 22.00
N LYS A 128 -25.04 -7.63 21.42
CA LYS A 128 -24.98 -7.39 19.96
C LYS A 128 -25.12 -8.74 19.21
N PRO A 129 -25.94 -8.85 18.15
CA PRO A 129 -25.97 -10.05 17.29
C PRO A 129 -24.57 -10.34 16.72
N GLN A 130 -24.38 -11.56 16.19
CA GLN A 130 -23.11 -12.06 15.68
C GLN A 130 -22.38 -11.01 14.82
N ALA A 131 -21.08 -10.77 15.09
CA ALA A 131 -20.28 -9.91 14.21
C ALA A 131 -20.10 -10.58 12.85
N GLY A 132 -20.18 -9.79 11.79
CA GLY A 132 -19.60 -10.10 10.50
C GLY A 132 -18.09 -10.34 10.58
N PHE A 133 -17.54 -10.81 9.46
CA PHE A 133 -16.13 -11.22 9.40
C PHE A 133 -15.15 -10.07 9.64
N PHE A 134 -15.52 -8.86 9.24
CA PHE A 134 -14.71 -7.63 9.34
C PHE A 134 -15.29 -6.57 10.27
N ASP A 135 -16.43 -6.85 10.94
CA ASP A 135 -17.10 -5.85 11.79
C ASP A 135 -16.17 -5.29 12.87
N GLU A 136 -15.34 -6.15 13.48
CA GLU A 136 -14.39 -5.75 14.54
C GLU A 136 -13.01 -5.36 13.98
N GLY A 137 -12.84 -5.37 12.65
CA GLY A 137 -11.60 -4.97 11.98
C GLY A 137 -10.58 -6.09 11.69
N ILE A 138 -9.38 -5.66 11.33
CA ILE A 138 -8.19 -6.50 11.06
C ILE A 138 -7.07 -6.01 11.97
N PHE A 139 -6.33 -6.90 12.62
CA PHE A 139 -5.08 -6.56 13.30
C PHE A 139 -3.87 -7.10 12.54
N ILE A 140 -2.76 -6.36 12.62
CA ILE A 140 -1.44 -6.78 12.16
C ILE A 140 -0.44 -6.54 13.29
N GLY A 141 0.52 -7.43 13.48
CA GLY A 141 1.56 -7.28 14.49
C GLY A 141 2.87 -7.94 14.13
N GLY A 142 3.92 -7.50 14.84
CA GLY A 142 5.26 -8.07 14.78
C GLY A 142 5.89 -8.10 16.16
N ASN A 143 6.73 -9.09 16.42
CA ASN A 143 7.36 -9.30 17.72
C ASN A 143 8.80 -9.84 17.61
N LEU A 144 9.60 -9.51 18.63
CA LEU A 144 10.99 -9.94 18.81
C LEU A 144 11.17 -10.46 20.23
N PHE A 145 11.80 -11.62 20.38
CA PHE A 145 12.08 -12.25 21.66
C PHE A 145 13.56 -12.59 21.84
N VAL A 146 14.03 -12.46 23.08
CA VAL A 146 15.29 -13.03 23.55
C VAL A 146 14.97 -14.14 24.53
N ASP A 147 15.31 -15.37 24.17
CA ASP A 147 15.04 -16.57 24.94
C ASP A 147 16.31 -17.09 25.61
N MET A 148 16.16 -17.57 26.83
CA MET A 148 17.18 -18.29 27.58
C MET A 148 16.57 -19.55 28.18
N LEU A 149 17.26 -20.68 28.01
CA LEU A 149 16.93 -21.95 28.64
C LEU A 149 18.08 -22.41 29.52
N ASP A 150 17.77 -22.67 30.78
CA ASP A 150 18.60 -23.42 31.72
C ASP A 150 18.12 -24.87 31.76
N THR A 151 18.94 -25.79 31.28
CA THR A 151 18.56 -27.21 31.13
C THR A 151 18.73 -27.98 32.44
N GLU A 152 18.24 -29.22 32.50
CA GLU A 152 18.46 -30.12 33.64
C GLU A 152 19.94 -30.40 33.93
N ALA A 153 20.81 -30.14 32.95
CA ALA A 153 22.24 -30.37 33.04
C ALA A 153 23.04 -29.10 33.40
N ASP A 154 22.37 -28.05 33.89
CA ASP A 154 22.93 -26.73 34.23
C ASP A 154 23.62 -26.04 33.01
N ASN A 155 23.12 -26.27 31.79
CA ASN A 155 23.60 -25.59 30.58
C ASN A 155 22.68 -24.41 30.22
N GLN A 156 23.29 -23.30 29.79
CA GLN A 156 22.57 -22.08 29.44
C GLN A 156 22.60 -21.83 27.93
N LEU A 157 21.44 -22.00 27.29
CA LEU A 157 21.24 -21.81 25.87
C LEU A 157 20.47 -20.50 25.61
N TRP A 158 20.87 -19.76 24.59
CA TRP A 158 20.27 -18.49 24.19
C TRP A 158 19.76 -18.57 22.75
N GLN A 159 18.63 -17.91 22.45
CA GLN A 159 18.01 -17.88 21.13
C GLN A 159 17.27 -16.55 20.89
N LEU A 160 17.19 -16.12 19.63
CA LEU A 160 16.32 -15.03 19.19
C LEU A 160 15.08 -15.58 18.50
N GLY A 161 13.92 -15.00 18.77
CA GLY A 161 12.67 -15.30 18.09
C GLY A 161 12.12 -14.08 17.36
N PHE A 162 11.71 -14.24 16.11
CA PHE A 162 11.02 -13.21 15.32
C PHE A 162 9.63 -13.72 14.95
N GLY A 163 8.60 -12.91 15.10
CA GLY A 163 7.23 -13.31 14.79
C GLY A 163 6.44 -12.24 14.06
N VAL A 164 5.54 -12.67 13.19
CA VAL A 164 4.52 -11.85 12.51
C VAL A 164 3.14 -12.45 12.74
N GLU A 165 2.14 -11.60 12.90
CA GLU A 165 0.75 -11.99 13.17
C GLU A 165 -0.22 -11.10 12.40
N VAL A 166 -1.29 -11.68 11.87
CA VAL A 166 -2.40 -10.96 11.21
C VAL A 166 -3.70 -11.69 11.47
N GLY A 167 -4.80 -10.96 11.66
CA GLY A 167 -6.08 -11.63 11.82
C GLY A 167 -7.28 -10.72 11.91
N THR A 168 -8.45 -11.33 11.79
CA THR A 168 -9.75 -10.77 12.11
C THR A 168 -10.29 -11.40 13.40
N ARG A 169 -11.56 -11.16 13.69
CA ARG A 169 -12.29 -11.91 14.72
C ARG A 169 -12.21 -13.43 14.51
N TYR A 170 -12.35 -13.90 13.27
CA TYR A 170 -12.55 -15.32 13.01
C TYR A 170 -11.30 -16.05 12.58
N VAL A 171 -10.39 -15.39 11.87
CA VAL A 171 -9.17 -16.02 11.34
C VAL A 171 -7.95 -15.29 11.87
N GLU A 172 -6.96 -16.04 12.34
CA GLU A 172 -5.65 -15.54 12.75
C GLU A 172 -4.59 -16.37 12.04
N MET A 173 -3.60 -15.71 11.43
CA MET A 173 -2.43 -16.33 10.83
C MET A 173 -1.17 -15.78 11.50
N ARG A 174 -0.18 -16.64 11.72
CA ARG A 174 1.09 -16.24 12.31
C ARG A 174 2.24 -17.11 11.81
N GLY A 175 3.43 -16.52 11.83
CA GLY A 175 4.68 -17.18 11.49
C GLY A 175 5.79 -16.74 12.43
N ASN A 176 6.60 -17.68 12.91
CA ASN A 176 7.72 -17.44 13.81
C ASN A 176 9.01 -18.08 13.27
N TYR A 177 10.15 -17.43 13.47
CA TYR A 177 11.49 -17.95 13.16
C TYR A 177 12.39 -17.84 14.39
N TYR A 178 13.21 -18.87 14.62
CA TYR A 178 14.01 -19.04 15.83
C TYR A 178 15.48 -19.27 15.48
N LEU A 179 16.36 -18.42 16.01
CA LEU A 179 17.80 -18.40 15.71
C LEU A 179 18.64 -18.65 16.99
N PRO A 180 19.29 -19.82 17.13
CA PRO A 180 20.17 -20.12 18.26
C PRO A 180 21.39 -19.19 18.31
N LEU A 181 21.73 -18.71 19.50
CA LEU A 181 22.91 -17.87 19.76
C LEU A 181 24.02 -18.60 20.54
N SER A 182 23.69 -19.70 21.22
CA SER A 182 24.65 -20.49 22.00
C SER A 182 25.25 -21.65 21.20
N ASP A 183 26.57 -21.84 21.31
CA ASP A 183 27.25 -23.07 20.90
C ASP A 183 26.86 -24.27 21.80
N ARG A 184 27.08 -25.50 21.32
CA ARG A 184 26.84 -26.76 22.06
C ARG A 184 27.55 -26.86 23.42
N GLN A 185 26.87 -27.36 24.46
CA GLN A 185 27.37 -27.47 25.86
C GLN A 185 27.26 -28.91 26.40
N LEU A 186 28.10 -29.34 27.37
CA LEU A 186 28.20 -30.73 27.85
C LEU A 186 27.21 -31.01 29.00
N ALA A 187 26.43 -32.10 28.91
CA ALA A 187 25.34 -32.43 29.83
C ALA A 187 25.60 -33.60 30.81
N GLU A 188 26.30 -34.67 30.43
CA GLU A 188 26.48 -35.85 31.31
C GLU A 188 27.79 -36.61 31.02
N GLU A 189 28.48 -37.14 32.06
CA GLU A 189 29.64 -38.05 31.93
C GLU A 189 29.52 -39.34 32.81
N SER A 190 29.53 -40.56 32.24
CA SER A 190 29.44 -41.83 33.02
C SER A 190 30.44 -42.93 32.61
N ARG A 191 30.87 -43.81 33.56
CA ARG A 191 31.99 -44.78 33.38
C ARG A 191 31.66 -46.25 33.77
N SER A 192 31.97 -47.24 32.91
CA SER A 192 31.71 -48.69 33.13
C SER A 192 32.80 -49.63 32.55
N VAL A 193 33.05 -50.85 33.11
CA VAL A 193 34.19 -51.74 32.71
C VAL A 193 33.85 -53.25 32.53
N GLU A 194 34.07 -53.87 31.35
CA GLU A 194 33.89 -55.34 31.08
C GLU A 194 34.77 -55.93 29.93
N ARG A 195 34.91 -57.27 29.73
CA ARG A 195 35.93 -57.90 28.81
C ARG A 195 35.45 -59.03 27.87
N PHE A 196 35.58 -58.93 26.51
CA PHE A 196 35.23 -60.01 25.51
C PHE A 196 35.93 -59.92 24.11
N SER A 197 35.91 -60.96 23.25
CA SER A 197 36.69 -61.03 21.98
C SER A 197 35.93 -61.53 20.72
N THR A 198 35.95 -60.80 19.58
CA THR A 198 35.31 -61.15 18.26
C THR A 198 35.90 -60.39 17.04
N SER A 199 35.59 -60.80 15.78
CA SER A 199 36.06 -60.13 14.55
C SER A 199 35.01 -59.90 13.44
N GLU A 200 35.05 -58.76 12.74
CA GLU A 200 34.11 -58.40 11.66
C GLU A 200 34.70 -57.34 10.67
N THR A 201 34.22 -57.30 9.42
CA THR A 201 34.65 -56.32 8.38
C THR A 201 33.45 -55.54 7.81
N ARG A 202 33.49 -54.20 7.83
CA ARG A 202 32.47 -53.31 7.22
C ARG A 202 33.10 -52.32 6.24
N MET A 203 32.36 -51.97 5.18
CA MET A 203 32.72 -50.91 4.24
C MET A 203 31.81 -49.68 4.43
N SER A 204 32.37 -48.47 4.36
CA SER A 204 31.61 -47.20 4.38
C SER A 204 32.20 -46.20 3.39
N GLN A 205 31.36 -45.29 2.89
CA GLN A 205 31.74 -44.25 1.91
C GLN A 205 31.40 -42.87 2.49
N SER A 206 32.31 -41.90 2.38
CA SER A 206 32.13 -40.53 2.89
C SER A 206 32.67 -39.51 1.89
N GLY A 207 31.94 -38.41 1.65
CA GLY A 207 32.39 -37.27 0.83
C GLY A 207 33.28 -36.30 1.62
N GLY A 208 34.34 -35.79 0.97
CA GLY A 208 35.22 -34.75 1.49
C GLY A 208 34.89 -33.35 0.92
N PRO A 209 35.80 -32.36 1.07
CA PRO A 209 35.63 -31.03 0.50
C PRO A 209 35.38 -31.08 -1.02
N VAL A 210 34.50 -30.21 -1.52
CA VAL A 210 34.24 -30.00 -2.95
C VAL A 210 35.25 -29.00 -3.52
N SER A 211 35.58 -29.11 -4.81
CA SER A 211 36.38 -28.12 -5.54
C SER A 211 35.53 -26.91 -5.94
N ASP A 212 36.19 -25.85 -6.43
CA ASP A 212 35.50 -24.81 -7.19
C ASP A 212 34.73 -25.43 -8.37
N PRO A 213 33.56 -24.88 -8.74
CA PRO A 213 32.78 -25.36 -9.87
C PRO A 213 33.48 -25.05 -11.19
N TYR A 214 33.38 -25.97 -12.15
CA TYR A 214 33.95 -25.83 -13.48
C TYR A 214 33.00 -26.39 -14.55
N ALA A 215 33.08 -25.83 -15.75
CA ALA A 215 32.34 -26.32 -16.90
C ALA A 215 33.05 -27.51 -17.55
N THR A 216 32.31 -28.57 -17.90
CA THR A 216 32.79 -29.68 -18.73
C THR A 216 31.63 -30.39 -19.44
N GLY A 217 31.81 -30.74 -20.71
CA GLY A 217 30.71 -31.20 -21.53
C GLY A 217 29.58 -30.16 -21.59
N ASN A 218 28.34 -30.62 -21.54
CA ASN A 218 27.15 -29.78 -21.34
C ASN A 218 26.77 -29.73 -19.86
N THR A 219 27.76 -29.66 -18.95
CA THR A 219 27.49 -29.63 -17.51
C THR A 219 28.34 -28.60 -16.78
N ILE A 220 27.82 -28.10 -15.67
CA ILE A 220 28.60 -27.45 -14.60
C ILE A 220 28.78 -28.49 -13.51
N SER A 221 30.02 -28.71 -13.09
CA SER A 221 30.38 -29.79 -12.18
C SER A 221 31.37 -29.35 -11.11
N GLN A 222 31.46 -30.14 -10.04
CA GLN A 222 32.52 -30.04 -9.04
C GLN A 222 33.16 -31.42 -8.80
N ASP A 223 34.46 -31.41 -8.51
CA ASP A 223 35.17 -32.58 -8.01
C ASP A 223 34.87 -32.75 -6.52
N GLN A 224 34.39 -33.91 -6.10
CA GLN A 224 34.30 -34.31 -4.70
C GLN A 224 35.20 -35.53 -4.43
N LEU A 225 35.94 -35.49 -3.31
CA LEU A 225 36.72 -36.65 -2.88
C LEU A 225 35.81 -37.69 -2.20
N LEU A 226 35.47 -38.76 -2.92
CA LEU A 226 34.73 -39.90 -2.37
C LEU A 226 35.70 -40.92 -1.76
N THR A 227 35.68 -41.07 -0.44
CA THR A 227 36.56 -41.99 0.28
C THR A 227 35.81 -43.26 0.68
N THR A 228 36.23 -44.42 0.16
CA THR A 228 35.69 -45.73 0.57
C THR A 228 36.64 -46.41 1.56
N ARG A 229 36.19 -46.59 2.80
CA ARG A 229 36.97 -47.18 3.88
C ARG A 229 36.46 -48.60 4.18
N ALA A 230 37.33 -49.61 4.13
CA ALA A 230 37.05 -50.92 4.72
C ALA A 230 37.77 -51.01 6.05
N THR A 231 37.00 -51.38 7.06
CA THR A 231 37.50 -51.53 8.42
C THR A 231 37.36 -53.00 8.79
N THR A 232 38.48 -53.74 8.78
CA THR A 232 38.55 -55.09 9.37
C THR A 232 38.97 -54.96 10.82
N THR A 233 38.13 -55.45 11.74
CA THR A 233 38.35 -55.38 13.18
C THR A 233 38.51 -56.79 13.74
N THR A 234 39.67 -57.14 14.30
CA THR A 234 39.82 -58.28 15.24
C THR A 234 40.01 -57.72 16.65
N ARG A 235 39.13 -58.07 17.60
CA ARG A 235 39.05 -57.47 18.94
C ARG A 235 39.27 -58.52 20.04
N THR A 236 40.25 -58.35 20.93
CA THR A 236 40.31 -58.99 22.27
C THR A 236 40.20 -57.93 23.36
N THR A 237 39.00 -57.74 23.90
CA THR A 237 38.56 -56.46 24.46
C THR A 237 38.57 -56.44 25.97
N THR A 238 39.34 -55.54 26.60
CA THR A 238 38.96 -54.87 27.87
C THR A 238 38.24 -53.60 27.51
N ILE A 239 37.04 -53.40 28.03
CA ILE A 239 36.17 -52.26 27.82
C ILE A 239 36.23 -51.44 29.09
N GLU A 240 36.67 -50.20 28.98
CA GLU A 240 36.24 -49.10 29.84
C GLU A 240 35.40 -48.18 28.94
N SER A 241 34.16 -47.89 29.31
CA SER A 241 33.25 -47.01 28.54
C SER A 241 33.15 -45.68 29.26
N LEU A 242 33.42 -44.56 28.58
CA LEU A 242 33.08 -43.21 29.01
C LEU A 242 31.95 -42.71 28.09
N PHE A 243 30.85 -42.23 28.65
CA PHE A 243 29.72 -41.67 27.89
C PHE A 243 29.70 -40.16 28.10
N ARG A 244 29.62 -39.34 27.03
CA ARG A 244 29.49 -37.87 27.08
C ARG A 244 28.30 -37.40 26.23
N ARG A 245 27.44 -36.56 26.79
CA ARG A 245 26.22 -36.04 26.14
C ARG A 245 26.32 -34.53 25.98
N TYR A 246 25.94 -33.92 24.85
CA TYR A 246 25.93 -32.46 24.64
C TYR A 246 24.54 -31.94 24.23
N GLU A 247 24.22 -30.69 24.58
CA GLU A 247 22.97 -29.95 24.33
C GLU A 247 23.22 -28.67 23.48
N GLU A 248 22.34 -28.34 22.52
CA GLU A 248 22.39 -27.11 21.68
C GLU A 248 20.98 -26.61 21.31
N GLY A 249 20.79 -25.33 20.98
CA GLY A 249 19.48 -24.82 20.55
C GLY A 249 19.13 -25.17 19.09
N MET A 250 17.87 -25.49 18.81
CA MET A 250 17.38 -25.80 17.45
C MET A 250 16.98 -24.53 16.67
N GLU A 251 17.52 -24.37 15.46
CA GLU A 251 17.11 -23.33 14.50
C GLU A 251 15.89 -23.80 13.71
N GLY A 252 14.97 -22.89 13.37
CA GLY A 252 13.82 -23.27 12.54
C GLY A 252 12.71 -22.25 12.50
N TRP A 253 11.58 -22.65 11.92
CA TRP A 253 10.38 -21.83 11.82
C TRP A 253 9.10 -22.63 12.05
N ASP A 254 8.03 -21.93 12.42
CA ASP A 254 6.69 -22.49 12.46
C ASP A 254 5.67 -21.48 11.93
N ALA A 255 4.67 -21.97 11.19
CA ALA A 255 3.55 -21.17 10.69
C ALA A 255 2.22 -21.84 11.03
N GLU A 256 1.21 -21.04 11.38
CA GLU A 256 -0.09 -21.58 11.73
C GLU A 256 -1.24 -20.61 11.44
N ALA A 257 -2.41 -21.22 11.24
CA ALA A 257 -3.68 -20.55 11.12
C ALA A 257 -4.65 -21.07 12.20
N ALA A 258 -5.40 -20.16 12.81
CA ALA A 258 -6.43 -20.46 13.77
C ALA A 258 -7.78 -19.91 13.29
N LEU A 259 -8.82 -20.75 13.35
CA LEU A 259 -10.19 -20.42 13.03
C LEU A 259 -11.04 -20.47 14.30
N LEU A 260 -11.56 -19.33 14.75
CA LEU A 260 -12.64 -19.28 15.73
C LEU A 260 -13.93 -19.75 15.06
N VAL A 261 -14.55 -20.81 15.60
CA VAL A 261 -15.79 -21.38 15.06
C VAL A 261 -16.93 -20.38 15.24
N PRO A 262 -17.48 -19.81 14.15
CA PRO A 262 -18.59 -18.87 14.24
C PRO A 262 -19.82 -19.54 14.85
N TRP A 263 -20.70 -18.77 15.47
CA TRP A 263 -21.93 -19.21 16.15
C TRP A 263 -21.72 -19.95 17.47
N VAL A 264 -20.57 -20.57 17.69
CA VAL A 264 -20.21 -21.18 18.99
C VAL A 264 -19.69 -20.11 19.95
N ASP A 265 -19.03 -19.09 19.41
CA ASP A 265 -18.42 -17.95 20.11
C ASP A 265 -19.39 -17.05 20.90
N GLN A 266 -20.71 -17.24 20.72
CA GLN A 266 -21.73 -16.62 21.58
C GLN A 266 -21.84 -17.30 22.95
N TYR A 267 -21.38 -18.54 23.08
CA TYR A 267 -21.45 -19.33 24.32
C TYR A 267 -20.06 -19.46 24.97
N PHE A 268 -19.05 -19.79 24.17
CA PHE A 268 -17.65 -19.93 24.58
C PHE A 268 -16.75 -19.88 23.34
N ASP A 269 -15.48 -19.50 23.48
CA ASP A 269 -14.58 -19.50 22.31
C ASP A 269 -14.14 -20.94 22.00
N LEU A 270 -14.35 -21.38 20.76
CA LEU A 270 -13.79 -22.62 20.21
C LEU A 270 -12.91 -22.28 19.02
N ARG A 271 -11.60 -22.48 19.12
CA ARG A 271 -10.65 -22.29 18.00
C ARG A 271 -10.11 -23.62 17.51
N VAL A 272 -10.10 -23.78 16.19
CA VAL A 272 -9.41 -24.88 15.49
C VAL A 272 -8.11 -24.33 14.94
N ILE A 273 -7.00 -25.01 15.19
CA ILE A 273 -5.65 -24.56 14.85
C ILE A 273 -5.02 -25.59 13.91
N ALA A 274 -4.37 -25.14 12.84
CA ALA A 274 -3.57 -25.97 11.96
C ALA A 274 -2.26 -25.25 11.65
N GLY A 275 -1.15 -25.98 11.57
CA GLY A 275 0.14 -25.38 11.24
C GLY A 275 1.16 -26.39 10.78
N TYR A 276 2.31 -25.87 10.36
CA TYR A 276 3.48 -26.65 9.94
C TYR A 276 4.71 -26.08 10.65
N TYR A 277 5.65 -26.95 11.02
CA TYR A 277 6.91 -26.55 11.63
C TYR A 277 8.06 -27.28 10.98
N GLN A 278 9.24 -26.66 11.03
CA GLN A 278 10.50 -27.24 10.56
C GLN A 278 11.64 -26.71 11.43
N PHE A 279 12.36 -27.63 12.08
CA PHE A 279 13.51 -27.32 12.90
C PHE A 279 14.70 -28.23 12.58
N ASP A 280 15.88 -27.63 12.55
CA ASP A 280 17.16 -28.30 12.40
C ASP A 280 17.63 -28.88 13.74
N ASN A 281 18.35 -30.00 13.67
CA ASN A 281 18.90 -30.78 14.79
C ASN A 281 17.87 -31.62 15.60
N GLN A 282 18.36 -32.57 16.41
CA GLN A 282 17.57 -33.64 17.05
C GLN A 282 17.12 -33.27 18.48
N PRO A 283 15.82 -33.04 18.78
CA PRO A 283 15.35 -32.61 20.10
C PRO A 283 15.62 -33.61 21.25
N PHE A 284 15.77 -33.08 22.48
CA PHE A 284 15.84 -33.80 23.74
C PHE A 284 14.45 -33.93 24.37
N GLY A 285 14.19 -35.12 24.92
CA GLY A 285 12.98 -35.52 25.61
C GLY A 285 12.93 -37.05 25.74
N PRO A 286 12.01 -37.64 26.54
CA PRO A 286 12.00 -39.07 26.87
C PRO A 286 11.55 -39.95 25.70
N GLN A 287 12.31 -40.04 24.60
CA GLN A 287 11.83 -40.70 23.38
C GLN A 287 12.84 -41.58 22.66
N ILE A 288 12.27 -42.57 21.98
CA ILE A 288 12.92 -43.74 21.41
C ILE A 288 13.38 -43.40 19.98
N GLY A 289 14.64 -43.00 19.83
CA GLY A 289 15.44 -43.16 18.61
C GLY A 289 14.91 -42.58 17.29
N GLY A 290 15.44 -41.41 16.90
CA GLY A 290 15.39 -40.90 15.52
C GLY A 290 16.58 -40.00 15.24
N THR A 291 17.12 -40.03 14.01
CA THR A 291 18.19 -39.14 13.54
C THR A 291 17.65 -38.25 12.42
N GLY A 292 17.81 -36.92 12.49
CA GLY A 292 17.46 -35.96 11.43
C GLY A 292 16.57 -34.81 11.91
N ASN A 293 16.33 -33.84 11.03
CA ASN A 293 15.46 -32.67 11.23
C ASN A 293 14.07 -33.08 11.72
N VAL A 294 13.41 -32.16 12.42
CA VAL A 294 12.06 -32.33 12.96
C VAL A 294 11.13 -31.38 12.23
N GLU A 295 10.24 -31.95 11.44
CA GLU A 295 9.27 -31.21 10.63
C GLU A 295 7.95 -31.98 10.60
N GLY A 296 6.85 -31.27 10.44
CA GLY A 296 5.56 -31.93 10.34
C GLY A 296 4.37 -31.01 10.55
N TRP A 297 3.19 -31.58 10.34
CA TRP A 297 1.93 -30.91 10.60
C TRP A 297 1.58 -30.92 12.09
N LYS A 298 0.96 -29.82 12.56
CA LYS A 298 0.31 -29.71 13.87
C LYS A 298 -1.17 -29.38 13.70
N ALA A 299 -2.01 -29.98 14.54
CA ALA A 299 -3.44 -29.69 14.60
C ALA A 299 -3.89 -29.53 16.05
N GLY A 300 -4.64 -28.48 16.35
CA GLY A 300 -5.01 -28.14 17.72
C GLY A 300 -6.43 -27.66 17.88
N LEU A 301 -6.90 -27.73 19.13
CA LEU A 301 -8.18 -27.22 19.59
C LEU A 301 -7.95 -26.39 20.84
N GLU A 302 -8.53 -25.19 20.87
CA GLU A 302 -8.56 -24.35 22.05
C GLU A 302 -10.01 -24.04 22.41
N ILE A 303 -10.36 -24.24 23.68
CA ILE A 303 -11.69 -24.02 24.24
C ILE A 303 -11.57 -23.05 25.40
N ARG A 304 -12.34 -21.97 25.39
CA ARG A 304 -12.43 -21.02 26.51
C ARG A 304 -13.85 -20.95 27.04
N PRO A 305 -14.22 -21.79 28.03
CA PRO A 305 -15.56 -21.76 28.61
C PRO A 305 -15.96 -20.39 29.16
N VAL A 306 -14.95 -19.65 29.65
CA VAL A 306 -15.02 -18.24 30.03
C VAL A 306 -13.71 -17.58 29.59
N PRO A 307 -13.66 -16.25 29.37
CA PRO A 307 -12.44 -15.56 28.91
C PRO A 307 -11.17 -15.88 29.70
N ALA A 308 -11.31 -16.08 31.02
CA ALA A 308 -10.20 -16.33 31.94
C ALA A 308 -9.64 -17.76 31.91
N ILE A 309 -10.34 -18.75 31.33
CA ILE A 309 -9.93 -20.16 31.37
C ILE A 309 -9.69 -20.63 29.95
N ILE A 310 -8.51 -21.19 29.69
CA ILE A 310 -8.12 -21.75 28.40
C ILE A 310 -7.85 -23.23 28.58
N LEU A 311 -8.51 -24.05 27.77
CA LEU A 311 -8.24 -25.49 27.63
C LEU A 311 -7.68 -25.71 26.23
N SER A 312 -6.51 -26.29 26.11
CA SER A 312 -5.86 -26.51 24.81
C SER A 312 -5.48 -27.97 24.64
N GLY A 313 -5.67 -28.51 23.44
CA GLY A 313 -5.12 -29.80 23.01
C GLY A 313 -4.45 -29.63 21.66
N THR A 314 -3.27 -30.20 21.46
CA THR A 314 -2.55 -30.12 20.18
C THR A 314 -1.91 -31.46 19.86
N TRP A 315 -2.16 -31.95 18.66
CA TRP A 315 -1.52 -33.11 18.06
C TRP A 315 -0.37 -32.68 17.14
N TYR A 316 0.70 -33.46 17.12
CA TYR A 316 1.89 -33.25 16.32
C TYR A 316 2.18 -34.51 15.50
N GLU A 317 2.47 -34.35 14.21
CA GLU A 317 2.85 -35.46 13.33
C GLU A 317 4.16 -36.13 13.76
N ASP A 318 5.15 -35.32 14.12
CA ASP A 318 6.43 -35.77 14.63
C ASP A 318 6.46 -35.67 16.16
N ASP A 319 6.33 -36.83 16.82
CA ASP A 319 6.33 -36.94 18.27
C ASP A 319 7.65 -36.42 18.89
N ARG A 320 8.75 -36.40 18.11
CA ARG A 320 10.08 -35.95 18.52
C ARG A 320 10.10 -34.50 18.99
N LEU A 321 9.23 -33.64 18.46
CA LEU A 321 9.20 -32.22 18.84
C LEU A 321 8.81 -32.01 20.31
N THR A 322 7.88 -32.82 20.81
CA THR A 322 7.21 -32.60 22.10
C THR A 322 7.36 -33.73 23.11
N GLY A 323 8.03 -34.83 22.77
CA GLY A 323 8.07 -35.98 23.67
C GLY A 323 6.87 -36.94 23.51
N SER A 324 5.84 -36.54 22.76
CA SER A 324 4.61 -37.26 22.51
C SER A 324 3.96 -36.68 21.25
N ASP A 325 3.06 -37.43 20.61
CA ASP A 325 2.26 -36.98 19.46
C ASP A 325 1.12 -36.04 19.90
N TRP A 326 0.95 -35.77 21.20
CA TRP A 326 -0.04 -34.82 21.69
C TRP A 326 0.42 -34.05 22.93
N THR A 327 -0.25 -32.93 23.18
CA THR A 327 -0.13 -32.15 24.42
C THR A 327 -1.49 -31.62 24.82
N ALA A 328 -1.76 -31.52 26.12
CA ALA A 328 -2.96 -30.90 26.66
C ALA A 328 -2.60 -29.91 27.76
N GLY A 329 -3.32 -28.80 27.86
CA GLY A 329 -3.03 -27.75 28.83
C GLY A 329 -4.26 -27.05 29.36
N ILE A 330 -4.10 -26.50 30.57
CA ILE A 330 -5.06 -25.59 31.20
C ILE A 330 -4.32 -24.32 31.60
N GLN A 331 -4.89 -23.16 31.25
CA GLN A 331 -4.31 -21.86 31.58
C GLN A 331 -5.37 -20.95 32.16
N VAL A 332 -4.94 -20.06 33.06
CA VAL A 332 -5.70 -18.94 33.57
C VAL A 332 -5.11 -17.66 33.00
N GLN A 333 -5.94 -16.88 32.31
CA GLN A 333 -5.55 -15.60 31.71
C GLN A 333 -6.37 -14.47 32.35
N LEU A 334 -5.72 -13.62 33.15
CA LEU A 334 -6.36 -12.52 33.85
C LEU A 334 -6.06 -11.20 33.13
N PRO A 335 -7.08 -10.48 32.64
CA PRO A 335 -6.87 -9.17 32.04
C PRO A 335 -6.59 -8.12 33.12
N PHE A 336 -5.76 -7.14 32.81
CA PHE A 336 -5.57 -5.92 33.58
C PHE A 336 -5.48 -4.70 32.65
N GLU A 337 -5.57 -3.52 33.22
CA GLU A 337 -5.55 -2.27 32.45
C GLU A 337 -4.76 -1.18 33.17
N GLY A 338 -3.94 -0.44 32.43
CA GLY A 338 -3.32 0.81 32.88
C GLY A 338 -4.24 2.01 32.62
N GLY A 339 -5.44 2.05 33.19
CA GLY A 339 -6.45 3.09 32.90
C GLY A 339 -7.88 2.67 33.22
N ASN A 340 -8.87 3.48 32.84
CA ASN A 340 -10.30 3.13 32.81
C ASN A 340 -10.77 3.25 31.34
N LEU A 341 -11.25 2.17 30.71
CA LEU A 341 -11.79 2.11 29.33
C LEU A 341 -13.06 2.98 29.10
N GLY A 342 -13.29 4.05 29.88
CA GLY A 342 -14.54 4.81 29.86
C GLY A 342 -15.78 3.99 30.24
N ASN A 343 -15.60 2.77 30.79
CA ASN A 343 -16.69 1.85 31.16
C ASN A 343 -16.94 1.79 32.67
N GLY A 344 -16.12 2.47 33.49
CA GLY A 344 -16.30 2.59 34.93
C GLY A 344 -15.92 1.34 35.73
N GLU A 345 -15.29 0.35 35.09
CA GLU A 345 -14.91 -0.90 35.74
C GLU A 345 -13.55 -0.81 36.42
N THR A 346 -13.48 -1.25 37.68
CA THR A 346 -12.21 -1.36 38.40
C THR A 346 -11.47 -2.64 38.01
N PHE A 347 -10.15 -2.71 38.27
CA PHE A 347 -9.32 -3.92 38.10
C PHE A 347 -10.01 -5.21 38.60
N TRP A 348 -10.67 -5.16 39.76
CA TRP A 348 -11.40 -6.30 40.33
C TRP A 348 -12.70 -6.64 39.60
N SER A 349 -13.37 -5.64 39.03
CA SER A 349 -14.56 -5.86 38.19
C SER A 349 -14.18 -6.61 36.92
N ARG A 350 -13.07 -6.24 36.28
CA ARG A 350 -12.57 -6.91 35.06
C ARG A 350 -12.16 -8.35 35.30
N ILE A 351 -11.46 -8.62 36.40
CA ILE A 351 -11.12 -10.00 36.78
C ILE A 351 -12.41 -10.81 36.95
N ARG A 352 -13.42 -10.26 37.66
CA ARG A 352 -14.68 -10.95 37.87
C ARG A 352 -15.43 -11.20 36.55
N ASP A 353 -15.42 -10.23 35.65
CA ASP A 353 -16.05 -10.32 34.33
C ASP A 353 -15.40 -11.39 33.45
N ALA A 354 -14.07 -11.55 33.53
CA ALA A 354 -13.34 -12.59 32.79
C ALA A 354 -13.75 -14.03 33.18
N PHE A 355 -14.37 -14.23 34.35
CA PHE A 355 -14.94 -15.53 34.77
C PHE A 355 -16.43 -15.71 34.44
N GLN A 356 -17.02 -14.79 33.67
CA GLN A 356 -18.40 -14.91 33.19
C GLN A 356 -18.42 -15.38 31.73
N PRO A 357 -19.34 -16.28 31.34
CA PRO A 357 -19.54 -16.61 29.93
C PRO A 357 -19.97 -15.36 29.17
N ARG A 358 -19.11 -14.88 28.27
CA ARG A 358 -19.41 -13.76 27.39
C ARG A 358 -18.60 -13.87 26.10
N ARG A 359 -19.10 -13.17 25.09
CA ARG A 359 -18.36 -12.91 23.87
C ARG A 359 -17.16 -12.00 24.16
N ARG A 360 -16.01 -12.29 23.56
CA ARG A 360 -14.81 -11.43 23.57
C ARG A 360 -14.70 -10.65 22.27
N HIS A 361 -14.34 -9.38 22.33
CA HIS A 361 -14.06 -8.56 21.15
C HIS A 361 -12.64 -8.78 20.63
N LEU A 362 -12.40 -8.52 19.33
CA LEU A 362 -11.07 -8.59 18.70
C LEU A 362 -10.06 -7.71 19.43
N VAL A 363 -10.48 -6.54 19.91
CA VAL A 363 -9.64 -5.62 20.70
C VAL A 363 -9.06 -6.27 21.96
N GLU A 364 -9.76 -7.22 22.58
CA GLU A 364 -9.25 -7.97 23.75
C GLU A 364 -8.14 -8.95 23.37
N ARG A 365 -7.99 -9.28 22.08
CA ARG A 365 -6.90 -10.12 21.58
C ARG A 365 -5.61 -9.35 21.37
N MET A 366 -5.68 -8.02 21.29
CA MET A 366 -4.49 -7.15 21.25
C MET A 366 -3.59 -7.34 22.48
N ALA A 367 -4.15 -7.86 23.57
CA ALA A 367 -3.43 -8.18 24.81
C ALA A 367 -3.19 -9.68 25.03
N GLU A 368 -3.50 -10.56 24.06
CA GLU A 368 -3.18 -12.00 24.17
C GLU A 368 -1.64 -12.21 24.07
N PRO A 369 -1.05 -13.10 24.87
CA PRO A 369 0.36 -13.48 24.73
C PRO A 369 0.68 -13.89 23.29
N VAL A 370 1.88 -13.57 22.80
CA VAL A 370 2.33 -14.04 21.50
C VAL A 370 2.33 -15.57 21.53
N ARG A 371 1.55 -16.14 20.63
CA ARG A 371 1.43 -17.58 20.56
C ARG A 371 2.56 -18.12 19.66
N ARG A 372 3.64 -18.51 20.32
CA ARG A 372 4.82 -19.12 19.72
C ARG A 372 5.10 -20.47 20.36
N GLN A 373 6.14 -21.15 19.91
CA GLN A 373 6.62 -22.37 20.55
C GLN A 373 7.28 -22.04 21.89
N ASN A 374 6.44 -21.82 22.91
CA ASN A 374 6.84 -21.37 24.25
C ASN A 374 7.49 -22.45 25.11
N ALA A 375 7.67 -23.67 24.59
CA ALA A 375 8.57 -24.63 25.19
C ALA A 375 10.00 -24.17 24.86
N ALA A 376 10.58 -23.40 25.79
CA ALA A 376 11.97 -23.49 26.21
C ALA A 376 12.88 -24.10 25.13
N ILE A 377 13.59 -23.26 24.37
CA ILE A 377 14.59 -23.62 23.33
C ILE A 377 14.72 -25.12 23.15
N LYS A 378 14.13 -25.70 22.10
CA LYS A 378 14.24 -27.15 21.89
C LYS A 378 15.72 -27.49 21.79
N THR A 379 16.19 -28.30 22.73
CA THR A 379 17.60 -28.63 22.82
C THR A 379 17.86 -29.87 22.01
N ALA A 380 18.95 -29.92 21.25
CA ALA A 380 19.34 -31.12 20.56
C ALA A 380 20.45 -31.89 21.28
N ASN A 381 20.33 -33.22 21.33
CA ASN A 381 21.33 -34.07 21.96
C ASN A 381 22.27 -34.71 20.94
N SER A 382 23.58 -34.50 21.12
CA SER A 382 24.61 -35.33 20.47
C SER A 382 25.33 -36.18 21.52
N VAL A 383 25.39 -37.50 21.28
CA VAL A 383 26.04 -38.45 22.20
C VAL A 383 27.42 -38.82 21.65
N ASP A 384 28.47 -38.38 22.36
CA ASP A 384 29.83 -38.83 22.17
C ASP A 384 30.14 -39.98 23.15
N VAL A 385 30.21 -41.21 22.65
CA VAL A 385 30.63 -42.35 23.47
C VAL A 385 32.14 -42.55 23.33
N ASP A 386 32.91 -42.08 24.30
CA ASP A 386 34.35 -42.27 24.36
C ASP A 386 34.73 -43.56 25.13
N VAL A 387 34.72 -44.69 24.42
CA VAL A 387 35.06 -45.98 25.02
C VAL A 387 36.59 -46.16 25.10
N LYS A 388 37.18 -46.00 26.30
CA LYS A 388 38.53 -46.52 26.62
C LYS A 388 38.58 -48.04 26.69
N LYS A 389 38.48 -48.65 25.52
CA LYS A 389 38.80 -50.05 25.36
C LYS A 389 40.31 -50.26 25.43
N ASN A 390 40.83 -50.84 26.53
CA ASN A 390 42.10 -51.56 26.42
C ASN A 390 41.84 -52.94 25.80
N THR A 391 41.49 -52.87 24.53
CA THR A 391 41.53 -54.01 23.65
C THR A 391 42.83 -53.92 22.91
N GLU A 392 43.56 -55.02 22.87
CA GLU A 392 44.47 -55.20 21.76
C GLU A 392 43.60 -55.42 20.51
N VAL A 393 43.19 -54.30 19.88
CA VAL A 393 42.52 -54.31 18.58
C VAL A 393 43.64 -54.21 17.57
N LYS A 394 43.80 -55.25 16.77
CA LYS A 394 44.44 -55.05 15.48
C LYS A 394 43.38 -54.54 14.52
N ARG A 395 43.22 -53.21 14.48
CA ARG A 395 42.35 -52.54 13.50
C ARG A 395 43.21 -52.19 12.31
N VAL A 396 42.87 -52.77 11.18
CA VAL A 396 43.44 -52.37 9.91
C VAL A 396 42.34 -51.64 9.17
N THR A 397 42.29 -50.32 9.34
CA THR A 397 41.53 -49.45 8.44
C THR A 397 42.45 -49.16 7.27
N ARG A 398 42.12 -49.75 6.13
CA ARG A 398 42.80 -49.48 4.88
C ARG A 398 41.85 -48.66 4.02
N VAL A 399 42.35 -47.57 3.47
CA VAL A 399 41.73 -46.94 2.31
C VAL A 399 41.70 -48.00 1.22
N VAL A 400 40.50 -48.50 0.91
CA VAL A 400 40.32 -49.53 -0.13
C VAL A 400 40.42 -48.85 -1.48
N SER A 401 39.81 -47.68 -1.57
CA SER A 401 39.94 -46.74 -2.67
C SER A 401 39.68 -45.32 -2.16
N GLN A 402 40.46 -44.39 -2.69
CA GLN A 402 40.08 -42.99 -2.80
C GLN A 402 39.85 -42.75 -4.28
N ARG A 403 38.68 -42.21 -4.63
CA ARG A 403 38.43 -41.75 -5.98
C ARG A 403 37.93 -40.32 -5.93
N LYS A 404 38.39 -39.51 -6.88
CA LYS A 404 37.67 -38.30 -7.23
C LYS A 404 36.37 -38.72 -7.92
N GLY A 405 35.25 -38.20 -7.45
CA GLY A 405 33.95 -38.33 -8.10
C GLY A 405 33.50 -36.94 -8.56
N GLN A 406 32.87 -36.87 -9.72
CA GLN A 406 32.29 -35.64 -10.25
C GLN A 406 30.83 -35.54 -9.82
N ILE A 407 30.43 -34.39 -9.28
CA ILE A 407 29.03 -34.05 -9.03
C ILE A 407 28.60 -33.10 -10.14
N VAL A 408 27.54 -33.45 -10.87
CA VAL A 408 26.93 -32.60 -11.87
C VAL A 408 25.88 -31.74 -11.19
N LEU A 409 26.00 -30.42 -11.35
CA LEU A 409 25.14 -29.41 -10.72
C LEU A 409 24.10 -28.88 -11.70
N VAL A 410 24.49 -28.72 -12.97
CA VAL A 410 23.63 -28.33 -14.09
C VAL A 410 23.99 -29.23 -15.26
N ASP A 411 23.00 -29.78 -15.97
CA ASP A 411 23.19 -30.71 -17.09
C ASP A 411 22.42 -30.37 -18.37
N ASP A 412 21.72 -29.23 -18.37
CA ASP A 412 20.90 -28.69 -19.45
C ASP A 412 21.47 -27.35 -19.94
N ILE A 413 22.76 -27.33 -20.28
CA ILE A 413 23.50 -26.10 -20.62
C ILE A 413 24.27 -26.22 -21.95
N VAL A 414 24.18 -25.18 -22.77
CA VAL A 414 24.94 -24.97 -24.00
C VAL A 414 25.84 -23.76 -23.79
N PHE A 415 27.16 -23.94 -23.98
CA PHE A 415 28.14 -22.88 -23.75
C PHE A 415 28.45 -22.09 -25.02
N VAL A 416 28.46 -20.76 -24.89
CA VAL A 416 28.79 -19.80 -25.94
C VAL A 416 29.92 -18.89 -25.45
N ASN A 417 31.01 -18.81 -26.21
CA ASN A 417 32.18 -17.97 -25.92
C ASN A 417 32.84 -17.49 -27.22
N ASN A 418 32.71 -16.21 -27.56
CA ASN A 418 33.26 -15.62 -28.79
C ASN A 418 34.74 -15.19 -28.67
N GLY A 419 35.41 -15.44 -27.56
CA GLY A 419 36.83 -15.12 -27.36
C GLY A 419 37.64 -16.26 -26.76
N ASP A 420 38.75 -15.92 -26.12
CA ASP A 420 39.68 -16.88 -25.53
C ASP A 420 39.05 -17.65 -24.34
N GLY A 421 39.67 -18.77 -23.96
CA GLY A 421 39.26 -19.52 -22.77
C GLY A 421 39.44 -18.71 -21.48
N VAL A 422 38.41 -18.69 -20.63
CA VAL A 422 38.32 -17.80 -19.46
C VAL A 422 38.70 -18.45 -18.12
N GLY A 423 39.23 -19.67 -18.14
CA GLY A 423 39.77 -20.34 -16.95
C GLY A 423 38.74 -21.02 -16.03
N ASN A 424 37.44 -20.91 -16.31
CA ASN A 424 36.34 -21.60 -15.61
C ASN A 424 35.97 -22.97 -16.24
N GLY A 425 36.81 -23.49 -17.15
CA GLY A 425 36.57 -24.71 -17.91
C GLY A 425 36.08 -24.48 -19.34
N ILE A 426 35.50 -23.31 -19.62
CA ILE A 426 35.03 -22.92 -20.97
C ILE A 426 36.23 -22.52 -21.84
N GLN A 427 36.41 -23.22 -22.96
CA GLN A 427 37.48 -22.99 -23.93
C GLN A 427 37.11 -21.88 -24.93
N SER A 428 38.03 -21.54 -25.83
CA SER A 428 37.73 -20.66 -26.96
C SER A 428 36.62 -21.26 -27.83
N GLY A 429 35.62 -20.46 -28.18
CA GLY A 429 34.58 -20.91 -29.10
C GLY A 429 35.03 -20.89 -30.55
N ASP A 430 34.25 -21.57 -31.39
CA ASP A 430 34.38 -21.60 -32.84
C ASP A 430 32.98 -21.85 -33.44
N ALA A 431 32.85 -21.73 -34.76
CA ALA A 431 31.59 -22.02 -35.45
C ALA A 431 31.30 -23.54 -35.46
N MET A 432 30.03 -23.92 -35.52
CA MET A 432 29.61 -25.32 -35.68
C MET A 432 30.27 -25.98 -36.90
N ALA A 433 30.48 -25.23 -37.98
CA ALA A 433 31.17 -25.70 -39.18
C ALA A 433 32.62 -26.17 -38.94
N ASN A 434 33.28 -25.66 -37.89
CA ASN A 434 34.63 -26.03 -37.47
C ASN A 434 34.62 -27.09 -36.35
N GLY A 435 33.43 -27.61 -36.02
CA GLY A 435 33.24 -28.72 -35.08
C GLY A 435 32.98 -28.29 -33.64
N ALA A 436 32.65 -27.02 -33.40
CA ALA A 436 32.00 -26.62 -32.15
C ALA A 436 30.65 -27.35 -31.98
N ASN A 437 30.30 -27.64 -30.73
CA ASN A 437 29.10 -28.40 -30.39
C ASN A 437 28.43 -27.90 -29.10
N GLY A 438 28.86 -26.74 -28.59
CA GLY A 438 28.28 -26.12 -27.40
C GLY A 438 28.68 -26.78 -26.09
N THR A 439 29.64 -27.71 -26.07
CA THR A 439 30.25 -28.17 -24.80
C THR A 439 31.29 -27.17 -24.30
N ALA A 440 31.64 -27.23 -23.03
CA ALA A 440 32.68 -26.36 -22.45
C ALA A 440 34.03 -26.47 -23.20
N GLU A 441 34.36 -27.66 -23.73
CA GLU A 441 35.60 -27.91 -24.47
C GLU A 441 35.55 -27.42 -25.92
N ARG A 442 34.35 -27.26 -26.50
CA ARG A 442 34.13 -26.80 -27.87
C ARG A 442 32.87 -25.90 -27.94
N PRO A 443 32.87 -24.76 -27.24
CA PRO A 443 31.70 -23.88 -27.19
C PRO A 443 31.47 -23.24 -28.55
N PHE A 444 30.26 -22.74 -28.79
CA PHE A 444 29.98 -21.94 -29.98
C PHE A 444 30.57 -20.53 -29.83
N ASP A 445 30.99 -19.91 -30.92
CA ASP A 445 31.46 -18.52 -30.94
C ASP A 445 30.34 -17.49 -31.16
N ASN A 446 29.10 -17.94 -31.37
CA ASN A 446 27.93 -17.11 -31.61
C ASN A 446 26.70 -17.61 -30.86
N LEU A 447 25.81 -16.69 -30.49
CA LEU A 447 24.57 -16.93 -29.76
C LEU A 447 23.53 -17.68 -30.62
N GLN A 448 23.48 -17.46 -31.94
CA GLN A 448 22.49 -18.12 -32.79
C GLN A 448 22.65 -19.64 -32.78
N GLU A 449 23.87 -20.16 -32.89
CA GLU A 449 24.14 -21.61 -32.81
C GLU A 449 23.84 -22.16 -31.40
N GLY A 450 24.14 -21.38 -30.35
CA GLY A 450 23.78 -21.70 -28.98
C GLY A 450 22.27 -21.82 -28.77
N ALA A 451 21.52 -20.82 -29.24
CA ALA A 451 20.06 -20.75 -29.15
C ALA A 451 19.37 -21.86 -29.95
N THR A 452 19.85 -22.14 -31.17
CA THR A 452 19.32 -23.25 -31.98
C THR A 452 19.53 -24.59 -31.27
N THR A 453 20.72 -24.82 -30.73
CA THR A 453 21.02 -26.08 -30.02
C THR A 453 20.19 -26.23 -28.75
N ALA A 454 20.05 -25.17 -27.96
CA ALA A 454 19.23 -25.17 -26.74
C ALA A 454 17.73 -25.35 -27.06
N GLY A 455 17.21 -24.68 -28.09
CA GLY A 455 15.84 -24.82 -28.56
C GLY A 455 15.54 -26.26 -29.02
N ASP A 456 16.41 -26.83 -29.85
CA ASP A 456 16.29 -28.21 -30.33
C ASP A 456 16.34 -29.22 -29.18
N ASN A 457 17.24 -29.04 -28.23
CA ASN A 457 17.33 -29.89 -27.04
C ASN A 457 16.09 -29.76 -26.15
N SER A 458 15.51 -28.56 -26.03
CA SER A 458 14.30 -28.34 -25.26
C SER A 458 13.11 -29.05 -25.89
N ASN A 459 12.96 -28.92 -27.21
CA ASN A 459 11.93 -29.63 -27.97
C ASN A 459 12.07 -31.16 -27.87
N ASN A 460 13.30 -31.68 -27.89
CA ASN A 460 13.57 -33.12 -27.84
C ASN A 460 13.41 -33.73 -26.44
N SER A 461 13.75 -32.98 -25.39
CA SER A 461 13.78 -33.48 -24.00
C SER A 461 12.55 -33.12 -23.17
N GLY A 462 11.79 -32.09 -23.57
CA GLY A 462 10.71 -31.51 -22.77
C GLY A 462 11.21 -30.72 -21.55
N ARG A 463 12.52 -30.51 -21.41
CA ARG A 463 13.14 -29.66 -20.37
C ARG A 463 13.57 -28.34 -20.98
N LEU A 464 13.58 -27.26 -20.20
CA LEU A 464 14.12 -25.97 -20.65
C LEU A 464 15.65 -26.00 -20.61
N TRP A 465 16.30 -25.81 -21.75
CA TRP A 465 17.76 -25.73 -21.83
C TRP A 465 18.28 -24.28 -21.75
N ASN A 466 19.47 -24.16 -21.18
CA ASN A 466 20.15 -22.90 -20.93
C ASN A 466 21.20 -22.62 -22.02
N VAL A 467 21.23 -21.40 -22.54
CA VAL A 467 22.36 -20.82 -23.28
C VAL A 467 23.15 -20.01 -22.27
N TYR A 468 24.35 -20.47 -21.95
CA TYR A 468 25.27 -19.75 -21.07
C TYR A 468 26.31 -18.99 -21.89
N THR A 469 26.27 -17.67 -21.78
CA THR A 469 27.06 -16.78 -22.63
C THR A 469 28.16 -16.10 -21.84
N GLN A 470 29.38 -16.25 -22.32
CA GLN A 470 30.57 -15.69 -21.67
C GLN A 470 30.74 -14.21 -22.04
N GLY A 471 30.78 -13.34 -21.02
CA GLY A 471 31.11 -11.93 -21.16
C GLY A 471 32.59 -11.65 -20.86
N GLY A 472 33.04 -10.43 -21.20
CA GLY A 472 34.42 -9.99 -20.97
C GLY A 472 35.48 -10.68 -21.83
N THR A 473 35.08 -11.23 -22.98
CA THR A 473 35.91 -12.03 -23.90
C THR A 473 36.80 -11.18 -24.83
N GLY A 474 36.59 -9.86 -24.86
CA GLY A 474 37.32 -8.91 -25.71
C GLY A 474 36.65 -8.61 -27.06
N GLY A 475 35.46 -9.17 -27.33
CA GLY A 475 34.64 -8.83 -28.50
C GLY A 475 33.15 -8.99 -28.22
N ASP A 476 32.34 -8.27 -28.98
CA ASP A 476 30.87 -8.28 -28.86
C ASP A 476 30.22 -9.37 -29.72
N TYR A 477 29.02 -9.80 -29.33
CA TYR A 477 28.19 -10.70 -30.11
C TYR A 477 27.40 -9.88 -31.15
N ASN A 478 27.82 -9.93 -32.41
CA ASN A 478 27.28 -9.09 -33.48
C ASN A 478 26.25 -9.87 -34.31
N GLU A 479 25.07 -10.11 -33.74
CA GLU A 479 24.03 -10.93 -34.37
C GLU A 479 22.63 -10.66 -33.81
N THR A 480 21.61 -10.97 -34.60
CA THR A 480 20.23 -11.12 -34.11
C THR A 480 19.94 -12.61 -33.95
N VAL A 481 19.47 -12.99 -32.77
CA VAL A 481 19.22 -14.37 -32.37
C VAL A 481 17.74 -14.70 -32.50
N THR A 482 17.38 -15.68 -33.32
CA THR A 482 16.03 -16.26 -33.35
C THR A 482 16.04 -17.62 -32.67
N THR A 483 15.18 -17.83 -31.67
CA THR A 483 15.06 -19.12 -30.99
C THR A 483 14.40 -20.18 -31.89
N THR A 484 14.67 -21.47 -31.65
CA THR A 484 14.01 -22.61 -32.34
C THR A 484 13.14 -23.45 -31.39
N GLY A 485 13.09 -23.08 -30.11
CA GLY A 485 12.34 -23.73 -29.04
C GLY A 485 12.39 -22.87 -27.77
N SER A 486 11.69 -23.30 -26.71
CA SER A 486 11.76 -22.65 -25.40
C SER A 486 13.21 -22.59 -24.92
N THR A 487 13.69 -21.40 -24.52
CA THR A 487 15.12 -21.16 -24.27
C THR A 487 15.34 -20.23 -23.07
N ARG A 488 16.34 -20.54 -22.23
CA ARG A 488 16.82 -19.64 -21.17
C ARG A 488 18.22 -19.13 -21.50
N PHE A 489 18.37 -17.83 -21.69
CA PHE A 489 19.65 -17.15 -21.82
C PHE A 489 20.14 -16.67 -20.45
N ILE A 490 21.32 -17.13 -20.05
CA ILE A 490 22.00 -16.73 -18.81
C ILE A 490 23.37 -16.19 -19.18
N SER A 491 23.71 -14.99 -18.73
CA SER A 491 25.06 -14.47 -18.91
C SER A 491 26.01 -14.90 -17.80
N SER A 492 27.31 -14.89 -18.07
CA SER A 492 28.34 -15.12 -17.06
C SER A 492 28.47 -13.98 -16.03
N HIS A 493 27.85 -12.82 -16.29
CA HIS A 493 27.74 -11.73 -15.32
C HIS A 493 26.83 -12.13 -14.15
N LYS A 494 25.82 -12.95 -14.42
CA LYS A 494 24.92 -13.50 -13.41
C LYS A 494 25.43 -14.85 -12.93
N GLY A 495 25.98 -14.87 -11.72
CA GLY A 495 26.48 -16.11 -11.13
C GLY A 495 25.36 -17.13 -10.93
N ILE A 496 25.61 -18.39 -11.28
CA ILE A 496 24.69 -19.50 -10.99
C ILE A 496 24.97 -19.95 -9.57
N LEU A 497 24.03 -19.68 -8.66
CA LEU A 497 24.13 -20.11 -7.26
C LEU A 497 23.98 -21.62 -7.15
N LEU A 498 24.94 -22.25 -6.50
CA LEU A 498 25.02 -23.69 -6.34
C LEU A 498 24.45 -24.11 -4.96
N PRO A 499 24.02 -25.37 -4.78
CA PRO A 499 23.43 -25.85 -3.53
C PRO A 499 24.33 -25.73 -2.29
N ASP A 500 25.64 -25.61 -2.48
CA ASP A 500 26.64 -25.41 -1.42
C ASP A 500 26.88 -23.91 -1.09
N GLY A 501 26.13 -23.00 -1.72
CA GLY A 501 26.26 -21.55 -1.59
C GLY A 501 27.38 -20.93 -2.42
N SER A 502 28.16 -21.73 -3.17
CA SER A 502 29.17 -21.21 -4.10
C SER A 502 28.54 -20.73 -5.41
N LEU A 503 29.24 -19.87 -6.15
CA LEU A 503 28.78 -19.33 -7.44
C LEU A 503 29.64 -19.90 -8.56
N PHE A 504 29.00 -20.35 -9.63
CA PHE A 504 29.68 -20.52 -10.92
C PHE A 504 29.57 -19.20 -11.69
N ALA A 505 30.72 -18.54 -11.91
CA ALA A 505 30.85 -17.17 -12.44
C ALA A 505 30.18 -16.09 -11.58
N GLY A 506 29.79 -14.96 -12.17
CA GLY A 506 29.22 -13.81 -11.44
C GLY A 506 30.19 -12.64 -11.21
N ASP A 507 31.41 -12.72 -11.72
CA ASP A 507 32.48 -11.71 -11.58
C ASP A 507 32.99 -11.17 -12.93
N THR A 508 32.23 -11.44 -14.00
CA THR A 508 32.59 -11.04 -15.37
C THR A 508 31.78 -9.84 -15.83
N LEU A 509 32.24 -9.16 -16.88
CA LEU A 509 31.45 -8.14 -17.59
C LEU A 509 30.22 -8.79 -18.25
N ARG A 510 29.16 -8.01 -18.49
CA ARG A 510 28.01 -8.46 -19.27
C ARG A 510 28.44 -8.83 -20.70
N PRO A 511 27.93 -9.92 -21.30
CA PRO A 511 28.00 -10.13 -22.73
C PRO A 511 27.24 -9.00 -23.44
N VAL A 512 27.94 -8.32 -24.34
CA VAL A 512 27.37 -7.27 -25.18
C VAL A 512 26.86 -7.89 -26.47
N VAL A 513 25.59 -7.68 -26.78
CA VAL A 513 24.91 -8.15 -27.98
C VAL A 513 24.57 -6.95 -28.85
N ASN A 514 25.31 -6.76 -29.93
CA ASN A 514 25.01 -5.76 -30.96
C ASN A 514 23.95 -6.37 -31.91
N GLY A 515 22.69 -6.29 -31.51
CA GLY A 515 21.56 -6.97 -32.11
C GLY A 515 20.39 -7.16 -31.14
N GLY A 516 19.75 -8.34 -31.15
CA GLY A 516 18.58 -8.61 -30.32
C GLY A 516 18.13 -10.08 -30.32
N VAL A 517 17.13 -10.40 -29.50
CA VAL A 517 16.55 -11.75 -29.37
C VAL A 517 15.09 -11.77 -29.82
N VAL A 518 14.74 -12.74 -30.68
CA VAL A 518 13.40 -12.97 -31.19
C VAL A 518 12.92 -14.36 -30.76
N SER A 519 11.71 -14.43 -30.18
CA SER A 519 11.10 -15.70 -29.78
C SER A 519 9.58 -15.70 -29.96
N ASN A 520 9.05 -16.85 -30.36
CA ASN A 520 7.63 -17.14 -30.41
C ASN A 520 7.26 -18.52 -29.82
N PHE A 521 8.06 -18.98 -28.85
CA PHE A 521 7.89 -20.25 -28.16
C PHE A 521 7.37 -20.05 -26.73
N GLU A 522 6.88 -21.12 -26.10
CA GLU A 522 6.21 -21.10 -24.80
C GLU A 522 7.00 -20.39 -23.69
N THR A 523 8.33 -20.48 -23.69
CA THR A 523 9.17 -19.84 -22.65
C THR A 523 10.37 -19.12 -23.26
N LEU A 524 10.56 -17.86 -22.87
CA LEU A 524 11.78 -17.09 -23.10
C LEU A 524 12.23 -16.46 -21.78
N ILE A 525 13.46 -16.76 -21.38
CA ILE A 525 14.09 -16.15 -20.20
C ILE A 525 15.40 -15.49 -20.64
N VAL A 526 15.63 -14.23 -20.30
CA VAL A 526 16.86 -13.48 -20.62
C VAL A 526 17.39 -12.81 -19.36
N GLN A 527 18.66 -13.07 -19.02
CA GLN A 527 19.24 -12.61 -17.76
C GLN A 527 20.68 -12.12 -17.91
N GLY A 528 20.94 -10.87 -17.50
CA GLY A 528 22.31 -10.36 -17.33
C GLY A 528 23.00 -9.89 -18.62
N TYR A 529 22.25 -9.47 -19.64
CA TYR A 529 22.81 -9.08 -20.96
C TYR A 529 22.88 -7.56 -21.13
N GLU A 530 23.78 -7.10 -21.99
CA GLU A 530 23.77 -5.75 -22.53
C GLU A 530 23.40 -5.81 -24.02
N PHE A 531 22.38 -5.08 -24.44
CA PHE A 531 21.92 -5.02 -25.83
C PHE A 531 22.18 -3.63 -26.41
N ASN A 532 22.80 -3.60 -27.61
CA ASN A 532 23.09 -2.40 -28.37
C ASN A 532 22.56 -2.53 -29.82
N GLU A 533 22.26 -1.40 -30.47
CA GLU A 533 21.91 -1.26 -31.91
C GLU A 533 20.63 -1.98 -32.40
N GLY A 534 20.06 -2.92 -31.65
CA GLY A 534 18.77 -3.57 -31.91
C GLY A 534 18.74 -4.42 -33.20
N GLN A 535 17.56 -4.96 -33.56
CA GLN A 535 17.39 -5.71 -34.83
C GLN A 535 17.10 -4.78 -36.03
N GLY A 536 17.97 -4.77 -37.05
CA GLY A 536 17.86 -3.94 -38.27
C GLY A 536 16.44 -3.72 -38.85
N GLN A 537 16.19 -2.52 -39.41
CA GLN A 537 14.93 -2.04 -40.02
C GLN A 537 13.65 -2.13 -39.12
N GLY A 538 13.79 -2.29 -37.79
CA GLY A 538 12.68 -2.32 -36.82
C GLY A 538 13.15 -2.44 -35.35
N LEU A 539 14.28 -1.78 -35.06
CA LEU A 539 15.27 -1.96 -33.98
C LEU A 539 14.74 -2.30 -32.56
N SER A 540 14.28 -3.53 -32.34
CA SER A 540 13.98 -4.00 -30.98
C SER A 540 15.13 -4.79 -30.35
N GLY A 541 15.32 -4.69 -29.04
CA GLY A 541 16.31 -5.47 -28.29
C GLY A 541 15.81 -6.88 -27.99
N ILE A 542 14.57 -6.97 -27.53
CA ILE A 542 13.83 -8.23 -27.39
C ILE A 542 12.48 -8.11 -28.10
N GLN A 543 12.18 -9.07 -28.96
CA GLN A 543 10.87 -9.25 -29.57
C GLN A 543 10.28 -10.61 -29.14
N ALA A 544 9.22 -10.57 -28.36
CA ALA A 544 8.50 -11.74 -27.88
C ALA A 544 7.07 -11.74 -28.44
N THR A 545 6.68 -12.81 -29.12
CA THR A 545 5.32 -12.95 -29.68
C THR A 545 4.68 -14.25 -29.23
N ASN A 546 3.54 -14.19 -28.54
CA ASN A 546 2.84 -15.37 -28.01
C ASN A 546 3.71 -16.25 -27.08
N VAL A 547 4.57 -15.61 -26.27
CA VAL A 547 5.42 -16.29 -25.30
C VAL A 547 4.69 -16.36 -23.96
N ALA A 548 4.22 -17.55 -23.58
CA ALA A 548 3.42 -17.75 -22.36
C ALA A 548 4.19 -17.49 -21.05
N ASN A 549 5.50 -17.65 -21.04
CA ASN A 549 6.36 -17.39 -19.87
C ASN A 549 7.55 -16.52 -20.29
N PHE A 550 7.46 -15.22 -20.07
CA PHE A 550 8.51 -14.26 -20.42
C PHE A 550 9.16 -13.67 -19.17
N ILE A 551 10.48 -13.85 -19.03
CA ILE A 551 11.25 -13.32 -17.91
C ILE A 551 12.46 -12.54 -18.43
N LEU A 552 12.57 -11.27 -18.06
CA LEU A 552 13.70 -10.40 -18.37
C LEU A 552 14.24 -9.77 -17.09
N VAL A 553 15.50 -10.07 -16.76
CA VAL A 553 16.09 -9.62 -15.49
C VAL A 553 17.52 -9.13 -15.66
N ASP A 554 17.89 -8.04 -14.96
CA ASP A 554 19.27 -7.57 -14.83
C ASP A 554 19.97 -7.31 -16.18
N SER A 555 19.20 -6.82 -17.15
CA SER A 555 19.69 -6.51 -18.50
C SER A 555 19.72 -5.01 -18.74
N VAL A 556 20.63 -4.58 -19.61
CA VAL A 556 20.85 -3.17 -19.99
C VAL A 556 20.58 -3.02 -21.48
N PHE A 557 19.86 -1.97 -21.85
CA PHE A 557 19.54 -1.67 -23.25
C PHE A 557 20.03 -0.26 -23.61
N ASN A 558 20.88 -0.13 -24.63
CA ASN A 558 21.43 1.15 -25.06
C ASN A 558 21.17 1.39 -26.56
N ASP A 559 20.70 2.58 -26.92
CA ASP A 559 20.55 3.02 -28.32
C ASP A 559 19.71 2.07 -29.20
N ILE A 560 18.57 1.59 -28.70
CA ILE A 560 17.66 0.64 -29.36
C ILE A 560 16.26 1.25 -29.51
N ASN A 561 15.70 1.34 -30.71
CA ASN A 561 14.39 1.96 -30.94
C ASN A 561 13.23 1.40 -30.08
N ALA A 562 13.17 0.10 -29.82
CA ALA A 562 12.23 -0.49 -28.87
C ALA A 562 12.91 -1.54 -27.98
N ALA A 563 13.29 -1.21 -26.74
CA ALA A 563 14.13 -2.13 -25.97
C ALA A 563 13.44 -3.50 -25.74
N VAL A 564 12.16 -3.49 -25.36
CA VAL A 564 11.34 -4.70 -25.26
C VAL A 564 10.00 -4.50 -25.96
N ASN A 565 9.69 -5.39 -26.90
CA ASN A 565 8.40 -5.45 -27.58
C ASN A 565 7.77 -6.83 -27.37
N TYR A 566 6.75 -6.89 -26.50
CA TYR A 566 6.02 -8.09 -26.16
C TYR A 566 4.58 -7.99 -26.69
N ASN A 567 4.18 -8.92 -27.55
CA ASN A 567 2.81 -9.00 -28.08
C ASN A 567 2.25 -10.40 -27.86
N SER A 568 0.98 -10.51 -27.43
CA SER A 568 0.37 -11.83 -27.25
C SER A 568 -1.11 -11.89 -27.57
N GLU A 569 -1.50 -12.96 -28.26
CA GLU A 569 -2.87 -13.46 -28.44
C GLU A 569 -3.12 -14.71 -27.58
N VAL A 570 -2.17 -15.08 -26.71
CA VAL A 570 -2.28 -16.19 -25.76
C VAL A 570 -2.05 -15.69 -24.33
N SER A 571 -2.70 -16.33 -23.35
CA SER A 571 -2.48 -15.98 -21.95
C SER A 571 -1.04 -16.22 -21.52
N ALA A 572 -0.48 -15.31 -20.72
CA ALA A 572 0.93 -15.35 -20.36
C ALA A 572 1.28 -14.65 -19.05
N GLU A 573 2.42 -15.07 -18.49
CA GLU A 573 3.10 -14.47 -17.36
C GLU A 573 4.33 -13.69 -17.87
N VAL A 574 4.39 -12.39 -17.54
CA VAL A 574 5.44 -11.46 -17.96
C VAL A 574 6.11 -10.86 -16.72
N LEU A 575 7.39 -11.16 -16.51
CA LEU A 575 8.20 -10.56 -15.46
C LEU A 575 9.37 -9.77 -16.06
N ILE A 576 9.41 -8.47 -15.79
CA ILE A 576 10.49 -7.58 -16.21
C ILE A 576 11.00 -6.87 -14.98
N SER A 577 12.22 -7.21 -14.53
CA SER A 577 12.74 -6.65 -13.29
C SER A 577 14.21 -6.31 -13.28
N THR A 578 14.56 -5.24 -12.54
CA THR A 578 15.95 -4.81 -12.33
C THR A 578 16.70 -4.55 -13.64
N ASN A 579 16.02 -4.07 -14.67
CA ASN A 579 16.64 -3.73 -15.96
C ASN A 579 16.90 -2.22 -16.06
N GLU A 580 17.83 -1.84 -16.92
CA GLU A 580 18.14 -0.45 -17.25
C GLU A 580 17.89 -0.18 -18.74
N PHE A 581 17.18 0.90 -19.05
CA PHE A 581 16.81 1.27 -20.40
C PHE A 581 17.34 2.69 -20.73
N HIS A 582 18.37 2.78 -21.57
CA HIS A 582 19.14 4.00 -21.85
C HIS A 582 18.87 4.63 -23.22
N GLY A 583 17.91 4.14 -24.02
CA GLY A 583 17.55 4.84 -25.26
C GLY A 583 16.64 4.07 -26.22
N ALA A 584 15.33 4.31 -26.17
CA ALA A 584 14.33 3.71 -27.06
C ALA A 584 13.07 4.56 -27.24
N TRP A 585 12.51 4.61 -28.46
CA TRP A 585 11.21 5.24 -28.76
C TRP A 585 10.10 4.71 -27.87
N ASP A 586 10.06 3.39 -27.64
CA ASP A 586 9.35 2.77 -26.51
C ASP A 586 10.33 1.88 -25.76
N ASN A 587 10.68 2.19 -24.51
CA ASN A 587 11.58 1.28 -23.77
C ASN A 587 10.91 -0.06 -23.48
N LEU A 588 9.63 -0.01 -23.11
CA LEU A 588 8.85 -1.21 -22.89
C LEU A 588 7.47 -1.07 -23.52
N PHE A 589 7.14 -1.98 -24.44
CA PHE A 589 5.81 -2.11 -25.02
C PHE A 589 5.28 -3.52 -24.77
N VAL A 590 4.19 -3.62 -24.00
CA VAL A 590 3.48 -4.88 -23.70
C VAL A 590 2.06 -4.77 -24.23
N GLN A 591 1.68 -5.64 -25.16
CA GLN A 591 0.36 -5.64 -25.77
C GLN A 591 -0.33 -7.00 -25.71
N SER A 592 -1.62 -6.99 -25.36
CA SER A 592 -2.54 -8.13 -25.42
C SER A 592 -3.60 -7.92 -26.51
N PHE A 593 -3.99 -8.99 -27.18
CA PHE A 593 -5.01 -9.01 -28.24
C PHE A 593 -5.96 -10.21 -28.09
N GLY A 594 -7.06 -10.20 -28.85
CA GLY A 594 -8.00 -11.32 -28.89
C GLY A 594 -8.67 -11.56 -27.54
N THR A 595 -8.56 -12.77 -26.99
CA THR A 595 -9.14 -13.13 -25.68
C THR A 595 -8.06 -13.49 -24.65
N ALA A 596 -6.84 -12.99 -24.83
CA ALA A 596 -5.69 -13.35 -24.00
C ALA A 596 -5.72 -12.68 -22.63
N GLU A 597 -5.26 -13.39 -21.60
CA GLU A 597 -5.07 -12.87 -20.25
C GLU A 597 -3.58 -12.74 -19.93
N LEU A 598 -3.08 -11.52 -19.73
CA LEU A 598 -1.69 -11.25 -19.37
C LEU A 598 -1.56 -10.84 -17.91
N ASN A 599 -0.65 -11.48 -17.20
CA ASN A 599 -0.19 -11.04 -15.88
C ASN A 599 1.20 -10.41 -16.04
N VAL A 600 1.32 -9.12 -15.76
CA VAL A 600 2.53 -8.32 -16.02
C VAL A 600 3.11 -7.81 -14.71
N VAL A 601 4.39 -8.04 -14.46
CA VAL A 601 5.11 -7.53 -13.28
C VAL A 601 6.31 -6.71 -13.75
N LEU A 602 6.27 -5.41 -13.48
CA LEU A 602 7.35 -4.46 -13.72
C LEU A 602 7.94 -4.04 -12.37
N LEU A 603 9.13 -4.53 -12.06
CA LEU A 603 9.72 -4.40 -10.72
C LEU A 603 11.14 -3.80 -10.76
N ASN A 604 11.35 -2.67 -10.08
CA ASN A 604 12.67 -2.09 -9.86
C ASN A 604 13.48 -1.81 -11.15
N ASN A 605 12.81 -1.46 -12.24
CA ASN A 605 13.50 -1.08 -13.49
C ASN A 605 13.85 0.42 -13.48
N GLN A 606 14.86 0.78 -14.26
CA GLN A 606 15.28 2.16 -14.49
C GLN A 606 15.08 2.54 -15.96
N PHE A 607 14.31 3.58 -16.21
CA PHE A 607 14.04 4.12 -17.54
C PHE A 607 14.73 5.48 -17.66
N LEU A 608 15.79 5.57 -18.46
CA LEU A 608 16.78 6.65 -18.49
C LEU A 608 16.96 7.28 -19.89
N GLY A 609 16.03 7.07 -20.81
CA GLY A 609 16.19 7.44 -22.23
C GLY A 609 15.83 8.89 -22.55
N ASP A 610 16.49 9.51 -23.53
CA ASP A 610 16.23 10.86 -24.06
C ASP A 610 15.35 10.93 -25.34
N ASN A 611 14.20 11.64 -25.28
CA ASN A 611 13.28 12.06 -26.37
C ASN A 611 12.48 10.93 -27.05
N TYR A 612 11.57 10.32 -26.30
CA TYR A 612 10.86 9.12 -26.74
C TYR A 612 9.35 9.17 -26.47
N PHE A 613 8.57 8.20 -26.93
CA PHE A 613 7.11 8.20 -26.81
C PHE A 613 6.68 7.68 -25.45
N SER A 614 7.18 6.52 -25.02
CA SER A 614 6.87 6.02 -23.68
C SER A 614 8.06 5.43 -22.93
N GLY A 615 8.12 5.70 -21.62
CA GLY A 615 8.98 4.96 -20.71
C GLY A 615 8.51 3.51 -20.65
N ALA A 616 7.25 3.28 -20.32
CA ALA A 616 6.60 1.99 -20.47
C ALA A 616 5.16 2.14 -20.93
N GLN A 617 4.69 1.21 -21.77
CA GLN A 617 3.32 1.12 -22.22
C GLN A 617 2.78 -0.30 -22.08
N ILE A 618 1.60 -0.39 -21.46
CA ILE A 618 0.82 -1.61 -21.30
C ILE A 618 -0.52 -1.38 -22.00
N ARG A 619 -0.82 -2.21 -23.01
CA ARG A 619 -1.98 -2.01 -23.88
C ARG A 619 -2.82 -3.28 -24.05
N GLY A 620 -4.10 -3.19 -23.72
CA GLY A 620 -5.10 -4.19 -24.09
C GLY A 620 -5.83 -3.79 -25.37
N SER A 621 -6.17 -4.76 -26.21
CA SER A 621 -7.00 -4.59 -27.41
C SER A 621 -7.93 -5.79 -27.61
N ASP A 622 -9.05 -5.62 -28.32
CA ASP A 622 -10.11 -6.62 -28.45
C ASP A 622 -10.62 -7.09 -27.05
N ASP A 623 -11.19 -8.31 -26.94
CA ASP A 623 -11.69 -8.88 -25.69
C ASP A 623 -10.57 -9.36 -24.72
N SER A 624 -9.40 -8.73 -24.72
CA SER A 624 -8.25 -9.14 -23.92
C SER A 624 -8.29 -8.61 -22.49
N THR A 625 -7.53 -9.24 -21.59
CA THR A 625 -7.38 -8.82 -20.20
C THR A 625 -5.91 -8.68 -19.84
N ILE A 626 -5.54 -7.61 -19.15
CA ILE A 626 -4.21 -7.42 -18.57
C ILE A 626 -4.35 -7.08 -17.09
N ASN A 627 -3.61 -7.78 -16.23
CA ASN A 627 -3.41 -7.44 -14.83
C ASN A 627 -1.94 -7.08 -14.62
N ALA A 628 -1.64 -5.85 -14.19
CA ALA A 628 -0.28 -5.36 -14.04
C ALA A 628 0.07 -4.99 -12.59
N LEU A 629 1.27 -5.31 -12.16
CA LEU A 629 1.90 -4.77 -10.96
C LEU A 629 3.14 -3.97 -11.39
N VAL A 630 3.11 -2.67 -11.20
CA VAL A 630 4.19 -1.74 -11.54
C VAL A 630 4.72 -1.12 -10.25
N THR A 631 5.88 -1.58 -9.77
CA THR A 631 6.38 -1.15 -8.46
C THR A 631 7.89 -0.97 -8.37
N GLY A 632 8.32 0.05 -7.62
CA GLY A 632 9.72 0.34 -7.37
C GLY A 632 10.51 0.82 -8.59
N ASN A 633 9.84 1.15 -9.69
CA ASN A 633 10.52 1.61 -10.90
C ASN A 633 10.89 3.09 -10.79
N VAL A 634 11.97 3.46 -11.47
CA VAL A 634 12.42 4.84 -11.61
C VAL A 634 12.34 5.23 -13.08
N LEU A 635 11.60 6.28 -13.38
CA LEU A 635 11.51 6.89 -14.69
C LEU A 635 12.20 8.25 -14.61
N ASP A 636 13.37 8.39 -15.24
CA ASP A 636 14.28 9.56 -15.18
C ASP A 636 14.84 9.84 -16.59
N GLY A 637 13.94 9.84 -17.58
CA GLY A 637 14.24 10.10 -18.99
C GLY A 637 13.33 11.18 -19.56
N LYS A 638 13.33 11.40 -20.88
CA LYS A 638 12.40 12.31 -21.56
C LYS A 638 11.43 11.54 -22.45
N TYR A 639 10.14 11.68 -22.19
CA TYR A 639 9.09 10.89 -22.81
C TYR A 639 7.90 11.74 -23.27
N TYR A 640 7.01 11.20 -24.09
CA TYR A 640 5.67 11.77 -24.26
C TYR A 640 4.80 11.33 -23.09
N TYR A 641 4.84 10.03 -22.76
CA TYR A 641 4.27 9.43 -21.55
C TYR A 641 5.35 8.77 -20.69
N GLY A 642 5.37 9.00 -19.38
CA GLY A 642 6.21 8.20 -18.49
C GLY A 642 5.78 6.73 -18.48
N LEU A 643 4.58 6.48 -17.97
CA LEU A 643 3.88 5.19 -17.99
C LEU A 643 2.51 5.37 -18.65
N ALA A 644 2.16 4.50 -19.58
CA ALA A 644 0.84 4.50 -20.23
C ALA A 644 0.11 3.17 -20.03
N LEU A 645 -1.12 3.22 -19.55
CA LEU A 645 -2.07 2.11 -19.47
C LEU A 645 -3.23 2.39 -20.42
N VAL A 646 -3.39 1.54 -21.44
CA VAL A 646 -4.34 1.82 -22.53
C VAL A 646 -5.23 0.63 -22.84
N GLY A 647 -6.56 0.82 -22.79
CA GLY A 647 -7.56 -0.14 -23.24
C GLY A 647 -8.16 0.24 -24.60
N TYR A 648 -8.32 -0.75 -25.49
CA TYR A 648 -9.03 -0.59 -26.77
C TYR A 648 -10.04 -1.72 -26.97
N ASP A 649 -11.15 -1.43 -27.64
CA ASP A 649 -12.05 -2.40 -28.27
C ASP A 649 -12.49 -3.56 -27.33
N ASN A 650 -13.24 -3.29 -26.26
CA ASN A 650 -13.64 -4.26 -25.21
C ASN A 650 -12.54 -4.75 -24.25
N ALA A 651 -11.30 -4.26 -24.35
CA ALA A 651 -10.23 -4.76 -23.50
C ALA A 651 -10.40 -4.33 -22.04
N THR A 652 -9.94 -5.17 -21.12
CA THR A 652 -9.84 -4.86 -19.69
C THR A 652 -8.37 -4.72 -19.28
N VAL A 653 -7.96 -3.56 -18.76
CA VAL A 653 -6.60 -3.31 -18.26
C VAL A 653 -6.67 -2.88 -16.80
N SER A 654 -6.12 -3.70 -15.90
CA SER A 654 -6.04 -3.42 -14.47
C SER A 654 -4.59 -3.28 -14.03
N ALA A 655 -4.26 -2.30 -13.18
CA ALA A 655 -2.91 -2.12 -12.68
C ALA A 655 -2.81 -1.56 -11.25
N ASP A 656 -1.88 -2.13 -10.47
CA ASP A 656 -1.36 -1.54 -9.24
C ASP A 656 -0.03 -0.82 -9.53
N ILE A 657 -0.03 0.51 -9.45
CA ILE A 657 1.14 1.38 -9.67
C ILE A 657 1.59 1.91 -8.31
N VAL A 658 2.61 1.28 -7.73
CA VAL A 658 2.95 1.46 -6.30
C VAL A 658 4.42 1.80 -6.09
N ARG A 659 4.72 2.90 -5.38
CA ARG A 659 6.10 3.28 -5.01
C ARG A 659 7.05 3.37 -6.20
N ASN A 660 6.60 3.99 -7.29
CA ASN A 660 7.47 4.37 -8.39
C ASN A 660 7.88 5.83 -8.23
N THR A 661 9.04 6.16 -8.80
CA THR A 661 9.56 7.54 -8.86
C THR A 661 9.50 8.00 -10.32
N PHE A 662 8.72 9.04 -10.58
CA PHE A 662 8.61 9.72 -11.86
C PHE A 662 9.43 11.01 -11.78
N ASP A 663 10.73 10.91 -12.07
CA ASP A 663 11.70 12.03 -12.22
C ASP A 663 11.93 12.39 -13.70
N ASN A 664 11.10 11.84 -14.59
CA ASN A 664 11.20 12.01 -16.02
C ASN A 664 10.68 13.36 -16.47
N GLU A 665 11.16 13.82 -17.61
CA GLU A 665 10.57 14.93 -18.34
C GLU A 665 9.50 14.41 -19.29
N THR A 666 8.28 14.97 -19.32
CA THR A 666 7.22 14.52 -20.24
C THR A 666 6.59 15.60 -21.09
N ASP A 667 6.27 15.31 -22.36
CA ASP A 667 5.55 16.24 -23.24
C ASP A 667 4.01 16.24 -23.01
N ASP A 668 3.46 15.22 -22.36
CA ASP A 668 2.02 15.12 -22.06
C ASP A 668 1.78 14.74 -20.60
N SER A 669 2.22 13.54 -20.17
CA SER A 669 2.04 13.11 -18.78
C SER A 669 3.03 12.08 -18.24
N HIS A 670 3.25 12.12 -16.92
CA HIS A 670 4.00 11.07 -16.22
C HIS A 670 3.22 9.76 -16.20
N LEU A 671 1.90 9.84 -15.99
CA LEU A 671 1.01 8.68 -16.00
C LEU A 671 -0.23 8.96 -16.87
N TYR A 672 -0.38 8.15 -17.91
CA TYR A 672 -1.51 8.21 -18.84
C TYR A 672 -2.41 6.98 -18.69
N LEU A 673 -3.65 7.18 -18.25
CA LEU A 673 -4.69 6.16 -18.14
C LEU A 673 -5.75 6.45 -19.19
N SER A 674 -5.96 5.55 -20.16
CA SER A 674 -6.92 5.81 -21.23
C SER A 674 -7.63 4.57 -21.73
N GLY A 675 -8.90 4.74 -22.09
CA GLY A 675 -9.68 3.69 -22.74
C GLY A 675 -10.50 4.23 -23.92
N ARG A 676 -10.66 3.39 -24.96
CA ARG A 676 -11.53 3.65 -26.11
C ARG A 676 -12.28 2.39 -26.56
N GLY A 677 -13.48 2.57 -27.11
CA GLY A 677 -14.23 1.50 -27.78
C GLY A 677 -14.73 0.44 -26.80
N ASN A 678 -15.56 0.84 -25.84
CA ASN A 678 -16.16 -0.06 -24.84
C ASN A 678 -15.13 -0.81 -23.96
N SER A 679 -13.96 -0.20 -23.75
CA SER A 679 -12.89 -0.77 -22.91
C SER A 679 -13.08 -0.46 -21.42
N THR A 680 -12.39 -1.19 -20.55
CA THR A 680 -12.37 -0.98 -19.10
C THR A 680 -10.93 -0.78 -18.62
N VAL A 681 -10.65 0.29 -17.89
CA VAL A 681 -9.34 0.54 -17.25
C VAL A 681 -9.51 0.70 -15.75
N VAL A 682 -8.73 -0.04 -14.95
CA VAL A 682 -8.72 0.05 -13.48
C VAL A 682 -7.30 0.33 -13.01
N ALA A 683 -7.07 1.40 -12.26
CA ALA A 683 -5.73 1.75 -11.79
C ALA A 683 -5.71 2.15 -10.30
N ASN A 684 -4.84 1.50 -9.52
CA ASN A 684 -4.51 1.93 -8.17
C ASN A 684 -3.13 2.61 -8.17
N VAL A 685 -3.10 3.93 -8.03
CA VAL A 685 -1.90 4.77 -8.05
C VAL A 685 -1.55 5.16 -6.61
N LEU A 686 -0.65 4.40 -5.99
CA LEU A 686 -0.41 4.46 -4.54
C LEU A 686 1.04 4.79 -4.20
N LEU A 687 1.24 5.81 -3.35
CA LEU A 687 2.56 6.12 -2.75
C LEU A 687 3.67 6.33 -3.79
N ASN A 688 3.35 6.93 -4.94
CA ASN A 688 4.34 7.30 -5.96
C ASN A 688 4.82 8.73 -5.72
N ASP A 689 6.05 8.99 -6.18
CA ASP A 689 6.67 10.31 -6.14
C ASP A 689 6.73 10.85 -7.58
N PHE A 690 6.05 11.97 -7.84
CA PHE A 690 6.07 12.70 -9.11
C PHE A 690 6.90 13.96 -8.95
N ILE A 691 8.16 13.92 -9.39
CA ILE A 691 9.17 14.97 -9.16
C ILE A 691 9.80 15.54 -10.42
N GLY A 692 9.66 14.85 -11.55
CA GLY A 692 10.17 15.29 -12.86
C GLY A 692 9.23 16.28 -13.54
N THR A 693 9.67 16.92 -14.63
CA THR A 693 9.00 18.06 -15.28
C THR A 693 8.03 17.68 -16.41
N VAL A 694 6.90 18.38 -16.56
CA VAL A 694 6.06 18.27 -17.78
C VAL A 694 6.30 19.50 -18.67
N ARG A 695 6.52 19.33 -19.98
CA ARG A 695 6.79 20.41 -20.95
C ARG A 695 5.63 20.63 -21.90
N GLU A 696 5.34 21.90 -22.13
CA GLU A 696 4.40 22.34 -23.16
C GLU A 696 4.88 21.94 -24.57
N TYR A 697 4.23 20.92 -25.13
CA TYR A 697 4.37 20.60 -26.55
C TYR A 697 3.50 21.55 -27.37
N GLU A 698 4.10 22.27 -28.34
CA GLU A 698 3.38 23.19 -29.23
C GLU A 698 2.23 22.47 -29.97
N GLY A 699 1.02 22.53 -29.41
CA GLY A 699 -0.21 21.94 -29.96
C GLY A 699 -0.91 20.87 -29.12
N SER A 700 -0.41 20.49 -27.94
CA SER A 700 -1.15 19.63 -26.98
C SER A 700 -2.09 20.47 -26.10
N VAL A 701 -3.15 19.84 -25.56
CA VAL A 701 -4.10 20.47 -24.64
C VAL A 701 -3.58 20.31 -23.21
N GLY A 702 -2.51 21.04 -22.90
CA GLY A 702 -2.01 21.25 -21.53
C GLY A 702 -1.14 20.14 -20.94
N ASP A 703 -0.18 20.55 -20.13
CA ASP A 703 0.76 19.72 -19.37
C ASP A 703 0.07 19.07 -18.16
N LYS A 704 0.11 17.74 -17.99
CA LYS A 704 -0.64 17.05 -16.91
C LYS A 704 0.22 15.98 -16.21
N ILE A 705 0.23 15.89 -14.88
CA ILE A 705 1.02 14.83 -14.21
C ILE A 705 0.35 13.46 -14.37
N ILE A 706 -0.92 13.35 -14.00
CA ILE A 706 -1.76 12.16 -14.20
C ILE A 706 -2.94 12.52 -15.09
N ILE A 707 -3.20 11.70 -16.12
CA ILE A 707 -4.36 11.84 -17.00
C ILE A 707 -5.24 10.59 -16.90
N VAL A 708 -6.54 10.80 -16.80
CA VAL A 708 -7.61 9.80 -16.89
C VAL A 708 -8.54 10.18 -18.04
N ASP A 709 -8.50 9.41 -19.12
CA ASP A 709 -9.08 9.78 -20.42
C ASP A 709 -10.01 8.67 -20.96
N ALA A 710 -11.33 8.84 -20.83
CA ALA A 710 -12.33 7.87 -21.28
C ALA A 710 -13.08 8.35 -22.53
N TYR A 711 -13.03 7.56 -23.61
CA TYR A 711 -13.73 7.85 -24.87
C TYR A 711 -14.57 6.66 -25.34
N ASP A 712 -15.61 6.93 -26.12
CA ASP A 712 -16.36 5.93 -26.91
C ASP A 712 -16.82 4.70 -26.08
N GLU A 713 -17.79 4.88 -25.17
CA GLU A 713 -18.39 3.82 -24.34
C GLU A 713 -17.43 3.21 -23.28
N THR A 714 -16.34 3.91 -22.92
CA THR A 714 -15.31 3.37 -22.01
C THR A 714 -15.67 3.57 -20.54
N SER A 715 -15.26 2.63 -19.68
CA SER A 715 -15.28 2.76 -18.23
C SER A 715 -13.86 2.86 -17.64
N ILE A 716 -13.57 3.88 -16.83
CA ILE A 716 -12.31 3.97 -16.08
C ILE A 716 -12.56 4.10 -14.58
N THR A 717 -11.81 3.36 -13.77
CA THR A 717 -11.78 3.52 -12.31
C THR A 717 -10.34 3.80 -11.86
N ALA A 718 -10.09 4.92 -11.18
CA ALA A 718 -8.75 5.32 -10.73
C ALA A 718 -8.72 5.71 -9.25
N ASN A 719 -7.89 5.02 -8.46
CA ASN A 719 -7.63 5.33 -7.05
C ASN A 719 -6.25 5.96 -6.91
N ILE A 720 -6.19 7.28 -6.79
CA ILE A 720 -4.96 8.07 -6.67
C ILE A 720 -4.77 8.45 -5.21
N THR A 721 -3.98 7.66 -4.46
CA THR A 721 -3.87 7.79 -3.01
C THR A 721 -2.45 7.88 -2.47
N GLY A 722 -2.19 8.87 -1.60
CA GLY A 722 -0.94 8.96 -0.85
C GLY A 722 0.29 9.30 -1.68
N ASN A 723 0.11 9.89 -2.87
CA ASN A 723 1.21 10.28 -3.75
C ASN A 723 1.72 11.69 -3.41
N VAL A 724 2.96 11.96 -3.80
CA VAL A 724 3.61 13.27 -3.68
C VAL A 724 3.80 13.87 -5.06
N PHE A 725 3.38 15.11 -5.24
CA PHE A 725 3.54 15.90 -6.45
C PHE A 725 4.47 17.09 -6.14
N ASP A 726 5.78 16.89 -6.37
CA ASP A 726 6.87 17.83 -6.06
C ASP A 726 7.82 18.01 -7.26
N ASN A 727 7.25 18.54 -8.33
CA ASN A 727 7.93 18.90 -9.57
C ASN A 727 8.90 20.09 -9.41
N GLN A 728 10.10 19.93 -9.97
CA GLN A 728 11.16 20.95 -10.03
C GLN A 728 10.94 21.94 -11.18
N PHE A 729 9.89 22.77 -11.13
CA PHE A 729 9.65 23.79 -12.15
C PHE A 729 10.30 25.15 -11.86
N ASP A 730 10.43 26.01 -12.89
CA ASP A 730 10.63 27.44 -12.67
C ASP A 730 9.43 27.95 -11.85
N PRO A 731 9.64 28.63 -10.71
CA PRO A 731 8.54 29.12 -9.88
C PRO A 731 7.60 30.10 -10.61
N ASN A 732 7.93 30.56 -11.82
CA ASN A 732 7.09 31.44 -12.63
C ASN A 732 6.29 30.72 -13.73
N GLU A 733 6.45 29.41 -13.91
CA GLU A 733 5.71 28.63 -14.91
C GLU A 733 4.75 27.66 -14.22
N PHE A 734 3.56 27.48 -14.79
CA PHE A 734 2.50 26.63 -14.27
C PHE A 734 2.40 25.37 -15.12
N ILE A 735 2.45 24.20 -14.49
CA ILE A 735 1.98 22.96 -15.13
C ILE A 735 0.48 23.10 -15.31
N ASP A 736 -0.11 22.78 -16.46
CA ASP A 736 -1.55 23.00 -16.65
C ASP A 736 -2.37 22.23 -15.60
N ARG A 737 -2.05 20.95 -15.33
CA ARG A 737 -2.82 20.10 -14.40
C ARG A 737 -1.98 19.15 -13.53
N GLY A 738 -2.36 18.99 -12.26
CA GLY A 738 -1.85 17.90 -11.42
C GLY A 738 -2.52 16.56 -11.79
N VAL A 739 -3.82 16.45 -11.55
CA VAL A 739 -4.66 15.32 -11.96
C VAL A 739 -5.74 15.82 -12.91
N GLY A 740 -5.77 15.30 -14.13
CA GLY A 740 -6.80 15.57 -15.13
C GLY A 740 -7.73 14.37 -15.35
N VAL A 741 -9.04 14.57 -15.30
CA VAL A 741 -10.07 13.55 -15.55
C VAL A 741 -11.01 14.03 -16.65
N PHE A 742 -11.02 13.33 -17.78
CA PHE A 742 -11.80 13.72 -18.96
C PHE A 742 -12.61 12.55 -19.50
N THR A 743 -13.90 12.80 -19.72
CA THR A 743 -14.82 11.82 -20.29
C THR A 743 -15.57 12.40 -21.49
N TYR A 744 -15.68 11.60 -22.55
CA TYR A 744 -16.37 11.98 -23.79
C TYR A 744 -17.17 10.79 -24.35
N GLY A 745 -18.28 11.08 -25.03
CA GLY A 745 -19.21 10.06 -25.52
C GLY A 745 -19.94 9.37 -24.36
N ASP A 746 -20.59 8.23 -24.61
CA ASP A 746 -21.28 7.42 -23.59
C ASP A 746 -20.30 6.74 -22.58
N SER A 747 -19.27 7.44 -22.11
CA SER A 747 -18.19 6.96 -21.25
C SER A 747 -18.40 7.33 -19.78
N PHE A 748 -17.73 6.61 -18.88
CA PHE A 748 -17.84 6.75 -17.44
C PHE A 748 -16.46 6.75 -16.76
N ALA A 749 -16.23 7.66 -15.81
CA ALA A 749 -15.06 7.63 -14.94
C ALA A 749 -15.43 7.70 -13.44
N ASP A 750 -14.91 6.79 -12.63
CA ASP A 750 -14.97 6.81 -11.16
C ASP A 750 -13.57 7.02 -10.59
N VAL A 751 -13.31 8.22 -10.08
CA VAL A 751 -11.97 8.65 -9.66
C VAL A 751 -11.96 9.08 -8.21
N THR A 752 -11.05 8.50 -7.43
CA THR A 752 -10.77 8.92 -6.05
C THR A 752 -9.38 9.53 -5.97
N VAL A 753 -9.28 10.80 -5.55
CA VAL A 753 -8.03 11.52 -5.26
C VAL A 753 -7.97 11.77 -3.76
N LYS A 754 -7.11 11.03 -3.05
CA LYS A 754 -7.12 11.01 -1.59
C LYS A 754 -5.73 11.05 -0.94
N LEU A 755 -5.59 11.77 0.17
CA LEU A 755 -4.36 11.77 0.99
C LEU A 755 -3.09 12.16 0.21
N ASN A 756 -3.21 12.90 -0.90
CA ASN A 756 -2.06 13.31 -1.70
C ASN A 756 -1.49 14.65 -1.20
N GLN A 757 -0.22 14.88 -1.51
CA GLN A 757 0.49 16.14 -1.24
C GLN A 757 0.82 16.84 -2.56
N PHE A 758 0.31 18.05 -2.72
CA PHE A 758 0.57 18.89 -3.90
C PHE A 758 1.42 20.09 -3.49
N GLU A 759 2.68 20.09 -3.95
CA GLU A 759 3.71 21.08 -3.59
C GLU A 759 4.15 21.95 -4.77
N SER A 760 3.91 21.51 -6.01
CA SER A 760 4.30 22.21 -7.27
C SER A 760 3.31 23.25 -7.76
N ASN A 761 3.74 24.15 -8.66
CA ASN A 761 2.85 25.15 -9.23
C ASN A 761 1.93 24.60 -10.34
N PHE A 762 0.63 24.87 -10.27
CA PHE A 762 -0.37 24.32 -11.20
C PHE A 762 -1.35 25.35 -11.80
N GLY A 763 -1.78 25.16 -13.04
CA GLY A 763 -2.96 25.80 -13.60
C GLY A 763 -4.17 25.36 -12.78
N ALA A 764 -4.51 24.07 -12.81
CA ALA A 764 -5.45 23.44 -11.90
C ALA A 764 -4.78 22.26 -11.19
N VAL A 765 -4.86 22.16 -9.86
CA VAL A 765 -4.29 20.97 -9.19
C VAL A 765 -5.07 19.72 -9.55
N ILE A 766 -6.40 19.82 -9.52
CA ILE A 766 -7.32 18.80 -10.03
C ILE A 766 -8.24 19.46 -11.04
N ASP A 767 -8.33 18.89 -12.24
CA ASP A 767 -9.26 19.31 -13.30
C ASP A 767 -10.09 18.10 -13.73
N ALA A 768 -11.42 18.24 -13.68
CA ALA A 768 -12.34 17.22 -14.17
C ALA A 768 -13.37 17.83 -15.10
N ALA A 769 -13.52 17.23 -16.30
CA ALA A 769 -14.52 17.66 -17.27
C ALA A 769 -15.23 16.49 -17.95
N SER A 770 -16.57 16.52 -17.93
CA SER A 770 -17.40 15.56 -18.67
C SER A 770 -18.14 16.24 -19.83
N ALA A 771 -18.17 15.58 -20.98
CA ALA A 771 -18.83 16.06 -22.20
C ALA A 771 -19.52 14.96 -23.01
N ASP A 772 -20.39 15.32 -23.95
CA ASP A 772 -21.00 14.43 -24.94
C ASP A 772 -21.65 13.17 -24.34
N ASP A 773 -22.69 13.32 -23.50
CA ASP A 773 -23.41 12.20 -22.85
C ASP A 773 -22.58 11.35 -21.84
N SER A 774 -21.42 11.84 -21.40
CA SER A 774 -20.56 11.13 -20.43
C SER A 774 -20.86 11.42 -18.95
N GLU A 775 -20.28 10.61 -18.06
CA GLU A 775 -20.43 10.70 -16.60
C GLU A 775 -19.08 10.65 -15.86
N ILE A 776 -18.89 11.52 -14.87
CA ILE A 776 -17.78 11.47 -13.90
C ILE A 776 -18.33 11.40 -12.47
N ASN A 777 -17.82 10.45 -11.69
CA ASN A 777 -17.92 10.40 -10.24
C ASN A 777 -16.55 10.67 -9.62
N LEU A 778 -16.43 11.76 -8.85
CA LEU A 778 -15.16 12.23 -8.30
C LEU A 778 -15.20 12.36 -6.78
N LEU A 779 -14.28 11.68 -6.08
CA LEU A 779 -14.02 11.90 -4.66
C LEU A 779 -12.67 12.60 -4.47
N VAL A 780 -12.66 13.80 -3.89
CA VAL A 780 -11.45 14.51 -3.49
C VAL A 780 -11.42 14.61 -1.96
N ASP A 781 -10.66 13.73 -1.30
CA ASP A 781 -10.69 13.55 0.16
C ASP A 781 -9.32 13.74 0.83
N SER A 782 -9.25 14.58 1.85
CA SER A 782 -8.10 14.64 2.76
C SER A 782 -6.74 14.94 2.06
N ASN A 783 -6.75 15.71 0.97
CA ASN A 783 -5.52 16.14 0.28
C ASN A 783 -4.97 17.42 0.89
N ASN A 784 -3.66 17.63 0.72
CA ASN A 784 -2.96 18.84 1.14
C ASN A 784 -2.45 19.63 -0.07
N PHE A 785 -3.06 20.80 -0.30
CA PHE A 785 -2.70 21.74 -1.35
C PHE A 785 -1.87 22.88 -0.74
N THR A 786 -0.55 22.83 -0.94
CA THR A 786 0.41 23.82 -0.39
C THR A 786 1.03 24.73 -1.45
N ASN A 787 0.63 24.51 -2.70
CA ASN A 787 1.22 25.08 -3.90
C ASN A 787 0.74 26.49 -4.27
N GLU A 788 1.41 27.14 -5.22
CA GLU A 788 0.80 28.22 -6.00
C GLU A 788 -0.04 27.61 -7.13
N ALA A 789 -1.27 28.08 -7.34
CA ALA A 789 -2.07 27.66 -8.48
C ALA A 789 -2.98 28.75 -9.05
N VAL A 790 -3.43 28.57 -10.29
CA VAL A 790 -4.58 29.36 -10.79
C VAL A 790 -5.86 28.88 -10.10
N TYR A 791 -6.06 27.57 -10.08
CA TYR A 791 -7.17 26.87 -9.45
C TYR A 791 -6.68 25.72 -8.56
N GLY A 792 -7.25 25.56 -7.37
CA GLY A 792 -7.06 24.31 -6.61
C GLY A 792 -7.78 23.15 -7.31
N ILE A 793 -9.09 23.27 -7.46
CA ILE A 793 -9.95 22.29 -8.14
C ILE A 793 -10.78 23.00 -9.20
N TYR A 794 -10.82 22.47 -10.42
CA TYR A 794 -11.71 22.91 -11.49
C TYR A 794 -12.60 21.75 -11.93
N LEU A 795 -13.91 21.91 -11.75
CA LEU A 795 -14.93 20.97 -12.22
C LEU A 795 -15.78 21.63 -13.29
N SER A 796 -15.98 20.96 -14.41
CA SER A 796 -16.85 21.45 -15.49
C SER A 796 -17.61 20.34 -16.20
N GLU A 797 -18.78 20.67 -16.72
CA GLU A 797 -19.57 19.76 -17.56
C GLU A 797 -20.25 20.54 -18.69
N TYR A 798 -20.48 19.86 -19.82
CA TYR A 798 -21.17 20.43 -20.97
C TYR A 798 -21.75 19.35 -21.90
N GLU A 799 -22.67 19.73 -22.79
CA GLU A 799 -23.19 18.85 -23.86
C GLU A 799 -23.85 17.56 -23.34
N ASN A 800 -24.81 17.69 -22.42
CA ASN A 800 -25.65 16.59 -21.89
C ASN A 800 -24.89 15.56 -21.03
N SER A 801 -23.84 16.00 -20.33
CA SER A 801 -23.04 15.16 -19.43
C SER A 801 -23.41 15.34 -17.95
N THR A 802 -22.94 14.42 -17.11
CA THR A 802 -23.08 14.48 -15.65
C THR A 802 -21.71 14.52 -14.97
N LEU A 803 -21.56 15.33 -13.93
CA LEU A 803 -20.40 15.30 -13.03
C LEU A 803 -20.91 15.37 -11.59
N GLU A 804 -20.67 14.30 -10.82
CA GLU A 804 -20.91 14.26 -9.38
C GLU A 804 -19.57 14.30 -8.64
N ALA A 805 -19.44 15.21 -7.67
CA ALA A 805 -18.21 15.34 -6.89
C ALA A 805 -18.45 15.52 -5.39
N LEU A 806 -17.64 14.84 -4.57
CA LEU A 806 -17.51 15.09 -3.13
C LEU A 806 -16.10 15.60 -2.84
N VAL A 807 -15.98 16.86 -2.42
CA VAL A 807 -14.74 17.50 -2.00
C VAL A 807 -14.76 17.66 -0.48
N THR A 808 -13.99 16.85 0.23
CA THR A 808 -14.07 16.78 1.69
C THR A 808 -12.72 16.71 2.40
N LEU A 809 -12.64 17.31 3.59
CA LEU A 809 -11.47 17.25 4.49
C LEU A 809 -10.14 17.72 3.88
N ASN A 810 -10.17 18.47 2.77
CA ASN A 810 -8.95 18.97 2.14
C ASN A 810 -8.43 20.24 2.81
N VAL A 811 -7.12 20.48 2.69
CA VAL A 811 -6.46 21.69 3.18
C VAL A 811 -5.92 22.50 2.00
N PHE A 812 -6.44 23.71 1.81
CA PHE A 812 -5.98 24.70 0.83
C PHE A 812 -5.16 25.76 1.57
N SER A 813 -3.84 25.59 1.61
CA SER A 813 -2.92 26.47 2.35
C SER A 813 -1.97 27.28 1.46
N GLY A 814 -2.02 27.03 0.15
CA GLY A 814 -1.21 27.68 -0.87
C GLY A 814 -1.69 29.09 -1.30
N VAL A 815 -1.29 29.51 -2.50
CA VAL A 815 -1.70 30.78 -3.12
C VAL A 815 -2.51 30.49 -4.38
N TYR A 816 -3.72 31.03 -4.48
CA TYR A 816 -4.64 30.77 -5.59
C TYR A 816 -4.95 32.07 -6.34
N GLN A 817 -4.56 32.14 -7.61
CA GLN A 817 -4.72 33.36 -8.41
C GLN A 817 -6.18 33.63 -8.78
N GLN A 818 -6.95 32.57 -9.06
CA GLN A 818 -8.38 32.68 -9.35
C GLN A 818 -9.22 32.06 -8.24
N ALA A 819 -9.18 30.74 -8.07
CA ALA A 819 -10.07 30.09 -7.10
C ALA A 819 -9.41 28.94 -6.35
N GLY A 820 -9.83 28.72 -5.10
CA GLY A 820 -9.59 27.43 -4.45
C GLY A 820 -10.35 26.33 -5.18
N ILE A 821 -11.65 26.54 -5.41
CA ILE A 821 -12.52 25.63 -6.15
C ILE A 821 -13.35 26.44 -7.15
N ILE A 822 -13.37 26.01 -8.41
CA ILE A 822 -14.23 26.55 -9.46
C ILE A 822 -15.12 25.45 -10.03
N LEU A 823 -16.40 25.75 -10.15
CA LEU A 823 -17.46 24.87 -10.65
C LEU A 823 -18.13 25.57 -11.83
N GLU A 824 -18.15 24.94 -12.99
CA GLU A 824 -18.75 25.53 -14.18
C GLU A 824 -19.71 24.59 -14.88
N SER A 825 -20.99 24.99 -14.86
CA SER A 825 -22.05 24.29 -15.55
C SER A 825 -22.54 25.00 -16.78
N ARG A 826 -22.46 24.34 -17.93
CA ARG A 826 -22.63 24.99 -19.25
C ARG A 826 -23.42 24.13 -20.21
N ASP A 827 -24.55 24.64 -20.68
CA ASP A 827 -25.27 24.04 -21.80
C ASP A 827 -25.64 25.08 -22.86
N ALA A 828 -25.22 24.83 -24.11
CA ALA A 828 -25.53 25.69 -25.25
C ALA A 828 -27.00 25.54 -25.71
N GLY A 829 -27.68 24.46 -25.31
CA GLY A 829 -29.07 24.17 -25.62
C GLY A 829 -30.09 24.75 -24.63
N LEU A 830 -31.36 24.75 -25.05
CA LEU A 830 -32.53 24.93 -24.16
C LEU A 830 -33.13 23.59 -23.71
N GLU A 831 -32.54 22.47 -24.17
CA GLU A 831 -32.96 21.13 -23.79
C GLU A 831 -32.11 20.66 -22.59
N VAL A 832 -32.74 19.84 -21.76
CA VAL A 832 -32.15 19.33 -20.51
C VAL A 832 -31.03 18.38 -20.84
N GLY A 833 -29.90 18.51 -20.15
CA GLY A 833 -28.92 17.45 -20.18
C GLY A 833 -27.78 17.55 -19.20
N SER A 834 -27.15 18.72 -19.15
CA SER A 834 -25.90 18.90 -18.39
C SER A 834 -26.19 19.10 -16.89
N MET A 835 -25.61 18.27 -16.02
CA MET A 835 -25.84 18.25 -14.57
C MET A 835 -24.53 18.22 -13.77
N LEU A 836 -24.31 19.25 -12.95
CA LEU A 836 -23.19 19.33 -12.01
C LEU A 836 -23.70 19.25 -10.56
N ASN A 837 -23.33 18.20 -9.84
CA ASN A 837 -23.72 17.98 -8.44
C ASN A 837 -22.46 17.93 -7.56
N VAL A 838 -22.29 18.87 -6.63
CA VAL A 838 -21.05 19.01 -5.87
C VAL A 838 -21.30 19.27 -4.39
N ASP A 839 -20.73 18.40 -3.55
CA ASP A 839 -20.66 18.56 -2.10
C ASP A 839 -19.25 19.03 -1.68
N ILE A 840 -19.15 20.21 -1.07
CA ILE A 840 -17.93 20.78 -0.50
C ILE A 840 -18.07 20.82 1.03
N VAL A 841 -17.46 19.84 1.70
CA VAL A 841 -17.74 19.53 3.11
C VAL A 841 -16.48 19.51 3.98
N GLU A 842 -16.47 20.22 5.10
CA GLU A 842 -15.40 20.11 6.12
C GLU A 842 -13.97 20.38 5.60
N ASN A 843 -13.80 21.20 4.56
CA ASN A 843 -12.50 21.63 4.05
C ASN A 843 -11.95 22.84 4.83
N LEU A 844 -10.63 23.04 4.79
CA LEU A 844 -9.94 24.18 5.39
C LEU A 844 -9.26 25.04 4.32
N PHE A 845 -9.78 26.24 4.09
CA PHE A 845 -9.20 27.29 3.26
C PHE A 845 -8.38 28.24 4.13
N SER A 846 -7.06 28.05 4.17
CA SER A 846 -6.13 28.78 5.05
C SER A 846 -5.06 29.59 4.30
N GLY A 847 -4.99 29.44 2.98
CA GLY A 847 -4.05 30.12 2.10
C GLY A 847 -4.44 31.56 1.72
N GLU A 848 -3.89 32.02 0.61
CA GLU A 848 -4.21 33.31 -0.03
C GLU A 848 -5.02 33.09 -1.31
N PHE A 849 -6.16 33.76 -1.45
CA PHE A 849 -7.09 33.61 -2.57
C PHE A 849 -7.29 34.98 -3.22
N GLN A 850 -6.60 35.22 -4.33
CA GLN A 850 -6.51 36.54 -4.97
C GLN A 850 -7.82 36.97 -5.64
N THR A 851 -8.66 36.01 -6.03
CA THR A 851 -10.00 36.29 -6.56
C THR A 851 -11.08 35.68 -5.68
N ARG A 852 -11.22 34.35 -5.59
CA ARG A 852 -12.31 33.68 -4.86
C ARG A 852 -11.83 32.47 -4.05
N ALA A 853 -12.52 32.11 -2.98
CA ALA A 853 -12.34 30.80 -2.35
C ALA A 853 -13.07 29.72 -3.15
N ILE A 854 -14.36 29.94 -3.40
CA ILE A 854 -15.25 29.05 -4.17
C ILE A 854 -16.01 29.91 -5.19
N ASP A 855 -15.99 29.50 -6.45
CA ASP A 855 -16.71 30.15 -7.55
C ASP A 855 -17.58 29.12 -8.30
N ALA A 856 -18.90 29.27 -8.19
CA ALA A 856 -19.86 28.42 -8.86
C ALA A 856 -20.59 29.20 -9.95
N LEU A 857 -20.50 28.75 -11.20
CA LEU A 857 -21.09 29.42 -12.35
C LEU A 857 -21.98 28.47 -13.14
N LYS A 858 -23.27 28.74 -13.15
CA LYS A 858 -24.26 28.10 -14.03
C LYS A 858 -24.53 28.99 -15.24
N THR A 859 -24.48 28.44 -16.45
CA THR A 859 -24.77 29.15 -17.70
C THR A 859 -25.72 28.39 -18.63
N GLY A 860 -26.53 29.11 -19.39
CA GLY A 860 -27.38 28.49 -20.41
C GLY A 860 -28.45 27.57 -19.80
N GLY A 861 -28.73 26.45 -20.46
CA GLY A 861 -29.79 25.49 -20.07
C GLY A 861 -29.41 24.44 -19.02
N SER A 862 -28.26 24.58 -18.35
CA SER A 862 -27.70 23.56 -17.45
C SER A 862 -28.26 23.58 -16.02
N TYR A 863 -28.06 22.51 -15.26
CA TYR A 863 -28.48 22.40 -13.85
C TYR A 863 -27.27 22.22 -12.92
N MET A 864 -27.24 22.93 -11.80
CA MET A 864 -26.20 22.82 -10.78
C MET A 864 -26.83 22.67 -9.40
N ASP A 865 -26.39 21.66 -8.63
CA ASP A 865 -26.72 21.44 -7.23
C ASP A 865 -25.43 21.49 -6.40
N LEU A 866 -25.38 22.38 -5.41
CA LEU A 866 -24.16 22.70 -4.66
C LEU A 866 -24.44 22.76 -3.16
N LEU A 867 -23.73 21.95 -2.39
CA LEU A 867 -23.69 22.06 -0.94
C LEU A 867 -22.30 22.53 -0.48
N VAL A 868 -22.22 23.66 0.22
CA VAL A 868 -21.02 24.17 0.88
C VAL A 868 -21.28 24.17 2.38
N THR A 869 -20.76 23.18 3.11
CA THR A 869 -21.04 23.08 4.54
C THR A 869 -19.85 22.73 5.43
N LYS A 870 -19.85 23.32 6.64
CA LYS A 870 -18.83 23.09 7.68
C LYS A 870 -17.39 23.36 7.25
N ASN A 871 -17.19 24.19 6.23
CA ASN A 871 -15.84 24.56 5.80
C ASN A 871 -15.29 25.67 6.70
N GLY A 872 -13.98 25.68 6.90
CA GLY A 872 -13.25 26.73 7.59
C GLY A 872 -12.52 27.65 6.61
N PHE A 873 -12.86 28.93 6.61
CA PHE A 873 -12.18 29.96 5.83
C PHE A 873 -11.36 30.83 6.79
N THR A 874 -10.07 30.51 6.94
CA THR A 874 -9.15 31.15 7.91
C THR A 874 -8.06 31.99 7.24
N GLY A 875 -7.93 31.90 5.92
CA GLY A 875 -6.92 32.57 5.11
C GLY A 875 -7.20 34.05 4.79
N VAL A 876 -6.60 34.51 3.69
CA VAL A 876 -6.84 35.83 3.11
C VAL A 876 -7.58 35.65 1.79
N PHE A 877 -8.69 36.35 1.63
CA PHE A 877 -9.59 36.20 0.51
C PHE A 877 -9.88 37.57 -0.09
N ASN A 878 -9.90 37.66 -1.41
CA ASN A 878 -10.63 38.73 -2.06
C ASN A 878 -12.14 38.45 -1.89
N GLU A 879 -12.68 37.43 -2.54
CA GLU A 879 -14.06 36.97 -2.34
C GLU A 879 -14.10 35.59 -1.68
N GLY A 880 -15.14 35.31 -0.91
CA GLY A 880 -15.33 34.00 -0.27
C GLY A 880 -16.05 33.01 -1.20
N VAL A 881 -17.34 32.77 -0.95
CA VAL A 881 -18.20 31.87 -1.73
C VAL A 881 -19.06 32.68 -2.69
N ILE A 882 -18.88 32.49 -4.00
CA ILE A 882 -19.59 33.23 -5.05
C ILE A 882 -20.43 32.26 -5.88
N LEU A 883 -21.74 32.51 -5.92
CA LEU A 883 -22.74 31.73 -6.63
C LEU A 883 -23.28 32.56 -7.80
N ARG A 884 -23.14 32.08 -9.03
CA ARG A 884 -23.51 32.82 -10.25
C ARG A 884 -24.42 32.00 -11.14
N ALA A 885 -25.51 32.60 -11.58
CA ALA A 885 -26.36 32.03 -12.62
C ALA A 885 -26.59 33.04 -13.75
N GLU A 886 -26.32 32.60 -14.97
CA GLU A 886 -26.48 33.39 -16.19
C GLU A 886 -27.25 32.61 -17.26
N GLY A 887 -28.03 33.30 -18.09
CA GLY A 887 -28.71 32.67 -19.23
C GLY A 887 -30.05 32.06 -18.86
N ALA A 888 -30.45 30.96 -19.51
CA ALA A 888 -31.84 30.50 -19.54
C ALA A 888 -32.46 30.27 -18.14
N ALA A 889 -33.78 30.46 -18.05
CA ALA A 889 -34.59 30.14 -16.87
C ALA A 889 -35.45 28.90 -17.12
N GLY A 890 -35.78 28.15 -16.07
CA GLY A 890 -36.70 27.02 -16.15
C GLY A 890 -36.40 25.93 -15.13
N PRO A 891 -37.32 24.96 -14.96
CA PRO A 891 -37.21 23.92 -13.93
C PRO A 891 -35.99 23.00 -14.10
N ASN A 892 -35.37 23.01 -15.28
CA ASN A 892 -34.18 22.22 -15.61
C ASN A 892 -32.96 23.12 -15.86
N SER A 893 -33.04 24.40 -15.47
CA SER A 893 -32.01 25.42 -15.66
C SER A 893 -31.92 26.28 -14.40
N LEU A 894 -31.38 25.68 -13.33
CA LEU A 894 -31.41 26.21 -11.97
C LEU A 894 -30.07 25.97 -11.27
N LEU A 895 -29.61 26.96 -10.51
CA LEU A 895 -28.55 26.79 -9.51
C LEU A 895 -29.21 26.63 -8.14
N ILE A 896 -29.15 25.44 -7.55
CA ILE A 896 -29.49 25.20 -6.15
C ILE A 896 -28.20 25.26 -5.34
N ALA A 897 -28.17 26.08 -4.30
CA ALA A 897 -26.96 26.29 -3.51
C ALA A 897 -27.23 26.44 -2.02
N ASP A 898 -26.75 25.46 -1.24
CA ASP A 898 -26.82 25.45 0.22
C ASP A 898 -25.46 25.87 0.81
N VAL A 899 -25.37 27.07 1.40
CA VAL A 899 -24.16 27.55 2.10
C VAL A 899 -24.44 27.56 3.60
N ILE A 900 -24.10 26.45 4.28
CA ILE A 900 -24.61 26.13 5.62
C ILE A 900 -23.49 25.83 6.63
N ASP A 901 -23.59 26.36 7.85
CA ASP A 901 -22.71 26.00 8.98
C ASP A 901 -21.20 26.23 8.72
N ASN A 902 -20.83 27.18 7.86
CA ASN A 902 -19.42 27.48 7.59
C ASN A 902 -18.83 28.47 8.62
N LEU A 903 -17.52 28.35 8.88
CA LEU A 903 -16.76 29.28 9.73
C LEU A 903 -15.90 30.22 8.88
N LEU A 904 -16.27 31.49 8.81
CA LEU A 904 -15.58 32.55 8.09
C LEU A 904 -14.78 33.41 9.07
N SER A 905 -13.53 33.03 9.29
CA SER A 905 -12.62 33.60 10.31
C SER A 905 -11.43 34.38 9.75
N GLY A 906 -11.22 34.31 8.43
CA GLY A 906 -10.15 34.97 7.71
C GLY A 906 -10.36 36.47 7.46
N THR A 907 -9.59 37.01 6.53
CA THR A 907 -9.76 38.40 6.03
C THR A 907 -10.37 38.37 4.64
N PHE A 908 -11.42 39.16 4.41
CA PHE A 908 -12.14 39.24 3.13
C PHE A 908 -12.12 40.69 2.63
N ASP A 909 -11.40 40.96 1.54
CA ASP A 909 -11.33 42.29 0.92
C ASP A 909 -12.61 42.63 0.13
N GLY A 910 -13.28 41.59 -0.39
CA GLY A 910 -14.56 41.61 -1.09
C GLY A 910 -15.65 40.91 -0.29
N ILE A 911 -16.65 40.38 -0.99
CA ILE A 911 -17.86 39.80 -0.39
C ILE A 911 -17.55 38.39 0.13
N ALA A 912 -17.98 38.08 1.36
CA ALA A 912 -17.72 36.76 1.94
C ALA A 912 -18.66 35.67 1.39
N ILE A 913 -19.95 35.96 1.20
CA ILE A 913 -20.90 35.07 0.51
C ILE A 913 -21.75 35.89 -0.46
N GLN A 914 -21.78 35.53 -1.75
CA GLN A 914 -22.59 36.20 -2.76
C GLN A 914 -23.45 35.24 -3.56
N ALA A 915 -24.71 35.61 -3.79
CA ALA A 915 -25.55 35.06 -4.85
C ALA A 915 -25.83 36.13 -5.91
N LEU A 916 -25.44 35.86 -7.16
CA LEU A 916 -25.50 36.78 -8.29
C LEU A 916 -26.25 36.17 -9.48
N GLY A 917 -27.45 36.67 -9.74
CA GLY A 917 -28.24 36.30 -10.91
C GLY A 917 -28.11 37.34 -12.02
N SER A 918 -27.93 36.91 -13.27
CA SER A 918 -27.95 37.82 -14.43
C SER A 918 -28.57 37.19 -15.68
N ALA A 919 -28.98 38.01 -16.66
CA ALA A 919 -29.41 37.54 -18.00
C ALA A 919 -30.42 36.37 -18.04
N SER A 920 -31.43 36.40 -17.15
CA SER A 920 -32.45 35.35 -16.92
C SER A 920 -32.02 34.16 -16.04
N GLY A 921 -30.82 34.19 -15.45
CA GLY A 921 -30.37 33.13 -14.54
C GLY A 921 -31.26 32.98 -13.32
N GLU A 922 -31.41 31.74 -12.86
CA GLU A 922 -32.25 31.37 -11.72
C GLU A 922 -31.38 30.75 -10.60
N ILE A 923 -31.51 31.27 -9.38
CA ILE A 923 -30.82 30.77 -8.18
C ILE A 923 -31.85 30.49 -7.09
N ASP A 924 -31.74 29.32 -6.46
CA ASP A 924 -32.37 28.99 -5.17
C ASP A 924 -31.27 28.75 -4.13
N ALA A 925 -31.12 29.66 -3.17
CA ALA A 925 -30.00 29.64 -2.23
C ALA A 925 -30.46 29.56 -0.76
N ASP A 926 -29.96 28.59 0.02
CA ASP A 926 -30.09 28.56 1.48
C ASP A 926 -28.76 28.97 2.14
N ILE A 927 -28.70 30.20 2.66
CA ILE A 927 -27.53 30.76 3.35
C ILE A 927 -27.85 30.79 4.84
N THR A 928 -27.50 29.71 5.55
CA THR A 928 -27.95 29.48 6.92
C THR A 928 -26.83 29.13 7.89
N ALA A 929 -26.92 29.64 9.12
CA ALA A 929 -26.06 29.25 10.25
C ALA A 929 -24.55 29.44 10.05
N ASN A 930 -24.13 30.31 9.13
CA ASN A 930 -22.71 30.65 8.95
C ASN A 930 -22.23 31.56 10.09
N ILE A 931 -20.99 31.35 10.53
CA ILE A 931 -20.36 32.09 11.63
C ILE A 931 -19.21 32.92 11.09
N PHE A 932 -19.28 34.24 11.31
CA PHE A 932 -18.28 35.22 10.93
C PHE A 932 -17.51 35.67 12.18
N THR A 933 -16.22 35.33 12.23
CA THR A 933 -15.29 35.76 13.30
C THR A 933 -14.10 36.56 12.75
N GLY A 934 -14.00 36.65 11.42
CA GLY A 934 -12.96 37.36 10.70
C GLY A 934 -13.24 38.84 10.46
N THR A 935 -12.49 39.42 9.53
CA THR A 935 -12.70 40.80 9.06
C THR A 935 -13.23 40.78 7.64
N MET A 936 -14.37 41.42 7.40
CA MET A 936 -14.98 41.61 6.09
C MET A 936 -14.97 43.09 5.75
N PHE A 937 -14.26 43.46 4.68
CA PHE A 937 -14.15 44.85 4.21
C PHE A 937 -15.29 45.28 3.28
N ASN A 938 -16.12 44.31 2.87
CA ASN A 938 -17.36 44.47 2.10
C ASN A 938 -18.49 43.71 2.80
N ASP A 939 -19.65 43.56 2.14
CA ASP A 939 -20.79 42.84 2.69
C ASP A 939 -20.44 41.41 3.12
N ALA A 940 -20.92 40.99 4.29
CA ALA A 940 -20.74 39.59 4.72
C ALA A 940 -21.60 38.64 3.88
N ILE A 941 -22.83 39.03 3.57
CA ILE A 941 -23.73 38.30 2.66
C ILE A 941 -24.34 39.30 1.66
N ASN A 942 -24.28 38.98 0.37
CA ASN A 942 -24.88 39.81 -0.68
C ASN A 942 -25.72 38.98 -1.65
N VAL A 943 -26.95 39.41 -1.92
CA VAL A 943 -27.83 38.85 -2.94
C VAL A 943 -28.11 39.90 -4.00
N LEU A 944 -27.62 39.69 -5.22
CA LEU A 944 -27.66 40.68 -6.31
C LEU A 944 -28.35 40.11 -7.55
N GLY A 945 -29.56 40.59 -7.84
CA GLY A 945 -30.31 40.28 -9.05
C GLY A 945 -30.15 41.35 -10.12
N LEU A 946 -29.68 40.96 -11.32
CA LEU A 946 -29.46 41.84 -12.46
C LEU A 946 -30.26 41.40 -13.70
N GLY A 947 -30.66 42.36 -14.52
CA GLY A 947 -31.30 42.06 -15.81
C GLY A 947 -32.67 41.41 -15.61
N SER A 948 -32.88 40.19 -16.08
CA SER A 948 -34.15 39.45 -15.95
C SER A 948 -34.02 38.20 -15.07
N SER A 949 -33.02 38.16 -14.18
CA SER A 949 -32.77 37.02 -13.29
C SER A 949 -33.83 36.85 -12.21
N THR A 950 -33.93 35.64 -11.66
CA THR A 950 -34.74 35.33 -10.48
C THR A 950 -33.83 34.76 -9.39
N ILE A 951 -33.90 35.31 -8.18
CA ILE A 951 -33.19 34.77 -7.02
C ILE A 951 -34.18 34.55 -5.89
N ASN A 952 -34.33 33.28 -5.49
CA ASN A 952 -34.97 32.92 -4.23
C ASN A 952 -33.86 32.64 -3.23
N ALA A 953 -33.84 33.37 -2.12
CA ALA A 953 -32.84 33.15 -1.09
C ALA A 953 -33.47 33.03 0.29
N ARG A 954 -32.96 32.11 1.09
CA ARG A 954 -33.22 32.01 2.52
C ARG A 954 -31.97 32.46 3.28
N VAL A 955 -32.13 33.40 4.20
CA VAL A 955 -31.02 33.95 5.00
C VAL A 955 -31.36 33.86 6.49
N THR A 956 -30.96 32.76 7.13
CA THR A 956 -31.41 32.44 8.49
C THR A 956 -30.24 32.11 9.43
N GLY A 957 -30.26 32.61 10.66
CA GLY A 957 -29.39 32.09 11.72
C GLY A 957 -27.90 32.40 11.58
N ASN A 958 -27.50 33.30 10.67
CA ASN A 958 -26.09 33.65 10.47
C ASN A 958 -25.61 34.60 11.57
N VAL A 959 -24.34 34.46 12.00
CA VAL A 959 -23.83 35.11 13.21
C VAL A 959 -22.49 35.81 12.98
N VAL A 960 -22.41 37.11 13.26
CA VAL A 960 -21.13 37.81 13.48
C VAL A 960 -20.82 37.81 14.98
N LEU A 961 -19.80 37.05 15.39
CA LEU A 961 -19.38 36.96 16.80
C LEU A 961 -18.59 38.20 17.24
N ALA A 962 -18.34 38.34 18.54
CA ALA A 962 -17.76 39.54 19.14
C ALA A 962 -16.37 39.91 18.58
N GLU A 963 -15.62 38.90 18.14
CA GLU A 963 -14.32 39.02 17.48
C GLU A 963 -14.40 39.35 15.99
N GLY A 964 -15.56 39.14 15.35
CA GLY A 964 -15.78 39.43 13.94
C GLY A 964 -16.09 40.90 13.68
N SER A 965 -15.76 41.37 12.47
CA SER A 965 -16.10 42.72 12.03
C SER A 965 -16.48 42.79 10.55
N VAL A 966 -17.55 43.53 10.25
CA VAL A 966 -17.96 43.93 8.90
C VAL A 966 -17.80 45.43 8.83
N THR A 967 -16.68 45.90 8.27
CA THR A 967 -16.25 47.30 8.44
C THR A 967 -15.56 47.87 7.21
N ASN A 968 -15.74 49.16 7.00
CA ASN A 968 -15.41 49.90 5.79
C ASN A 968 -13.93 49.82 5.37
N GLY A 969 -13.68 49.23 4.18
CA GLY A 969 -12.44 49.35 3.40
C GLY A 969 -12.49 50.42 2.27
N GLY A 970 -13.63 51.08 2.09
CA GLY A 970 -13.88 52.17 1.12
C GLY A 970 -15.36 52.47 0.81
N PHE A 971 -16.31 51.65 1.29
CA PHE A 971 -17.78 51.73 1.14
C PHE A 971 -18.45 51.35 2.46
N ASP A 972 -19.74 51.62 2.68
CA ASP A 972 -20.46 51.25 3.91
C ASP A 972 -20.94 49.78 3.83
N PRO A 973 -20.20 48.79 4.40
CA PRO A 973 -20.53 47.38 4.23
C PRO A 973 -21.66 46.97 5.16
N SER A 974 -22.44 46.01 4.69
CA SER A 974 -23.59 45.48 5.41
C SER A 974 -23.34 44.06 5.91
N PHE A 975 -23.94 43.69 7.05
CA PHE A 975 -24.02 42.28 7.41
C PHE A 975 -24.77 41.49 6.33
N PHE A 976 -25.89 42.03 5.84
CA PHE A 976 -26.60 41.45 4.69
C PHE A 976 -27.16 42.54 3.77
N ALA A 977 -26.85 42.43 2.48
CA ALA A 977 -27.38 43.27 1.42
C ALA A 977 -28.22 42.45 0.43
N ALA A 978 -29.35 43.01 -0.02
CA ALA A 978 -30.11 42.49 -1.15
C ALA A 978 -30.45 43.60 -2.14
N VAL A 979 -30.16 43.35 -3.42
CA VAL A 979 -30.27 44.33 -4.49
C VAL A 979 -31.02 43.71 -5.68
N ALA A 980 -32.05 44.40 -6.16
CA ALA A 980 -32.73 44.08 -7.42
C ALA A 980 -32.54 45.23 -8.42
N GLN A 981 -32.07 44.90 -9.63
CA GLN A 981 -31.85 45.87 -10.70
C GLN A 981 -32.33 45.36 -12.05
N GLY A 982 -33.05 46.23 -12.77
CA GLY A 982 -33.46 45.99 -14.15
C GLY A 982 -34.91 45.50 -14.16
N SER A 983 -35.09 44.23 -14.47
CA SER A 983 -36.33 43.47 -14.34
C SER A 983 -36.12 42.19 -13.51
N ALA A 984 -35.14 42.22 -12.61
CA ALA A 984 -34.81 41.08 -11.76
C ALA A 984 -35.87 40.92 -10.66
N ASP A 985 -36.15 39.67 -10.29
CA ASP A 985 -37.04 39.30 -9.19
C ASP A 985 -36.22 38.66 -8.06
N VAL A 986 -36.11 39.36 -6.92
CA VAL A 986 -35.34 38.90 -5.76
C VAL A 986 -36.28 38.71 -4.58
N ILE A 987 -36.35 37.48 -4.08
CA ILE A 987 -37.23 37.06 -3.01
C ILE A 987 -36.39 36.50 -1.86
N ILE A 988 -36.33 37.26 -0.77
CA ILE A 988 -35.72 36.83 0.48
C ILE A 988 -36.81 36.27 1.39
N THR A 989 -36.65 35.01 1.79
CA THR A 989 -37.57 34.31 2.69
C THR A 989 -36.89 33.97 4.02
N ASN A 990 -37.70 33.88 5.07
CA ASN A 990 -37.27 33.44 6.40
C ASN A 990 -36.05 34.24 6.94
N LEU A 991 -36.03 35.56 6.75
CA LEU A 991 -34.99 36.45 7.28
C LEU A 991 -35.09 36.54 8.81
N ASN A 992 -34.58 35.54 9.51
CA ASN A 992 -34.80 35.29 10.93
C ASN A 992 -33.51 34.82 11.62
N GLY A 993 -33.41 35.07 12.92
CA GLY A 993 -32.37 34.52 13.78
C GLY A 993 -30.95 34.97 13.46
N ASN A 994 -30.76 35.96 12.57
CA ASN A 994 -29.43 36.49 12.28
C ASN A 994 -28.96 37.39 13.43
N VAL A 995 -27.69 37.24 13.83
CA VAL A 995 -27.14 37.89 15.02
C VAL A 995 -25.82 38.58 14.71
N ALA A 996 -25.65 39.82 15.18
CA ALA A 996 -24.38 40.53 15.12
C ALA A 996 -24.05 41.08 16.51
N VAL A 997 -23.11 40.40 17.18
CA VAL A 997 -22.49 40.85 18.43
C VAL A 997 -21.18 41.58 18.16
N GLY A 998 -20.49 41.19 17.08
CA GLY A 998 -19.33 41.91 16.54
C GLY A 998 -19.69 43.27 15.93
N HIS A 999 -18.67 43.99 15.48
CA HIS A 999 -18.87 45.28 14.84
C HIS A 999 -19.40 45.08 13.42
N VAL A 1000 -20.48 45.77 13.09
CA VAL A 1000 -21.04 45.85 11.74
C VAL A 1000 -21.34 47.32 11.48
N ASP A 1001 -20.96 47.85 10.33
CA ASP A 1001 -21.25 49.24 9.95
C ASP A 1001 -22.74 49.43 9.61
N THR A 1002 -23.28 48.59 8.72
CA THR A 1002 -24.71 48.55 8.36
C THR A 1002 -25.31 47.18 8.64
N GLY A 1003 -26.45 47.09 9.33
CA GLY A 1003 -27.06 45.80 9.67
C GLY A 1003 -27.67 45.13 8.43
N PHE A 1004 -28.62 45.82 7.81
CA PHE A 1004 -29.27 45.36 6.58
C PHE A 1004 -29.34 46.50 5.57
N ALA A 1005 -29.10 46.19 4.29
CA ALA A 1005 -29.26 47.14 3.21
C ALA A 1005 -30.11 46.54 2.07
N PHE A 1006 -31.21 47.23 1.70
CA PHE A 1006 -32.14 46.76 0.68
C PHE A 1006 -32.34 47.80 -0.41
N PHE A 1007 -32.07 47.39 -1.66
CA PHE A 1007 -32.08 48.28 -2.81
C PHE A 1007 -32.93 47.75 -3.95
N ASP A 1008 -33.97 48.52 -4.34
CA ASP A 1008 -34.73 48.27 -5.56
C ASP A 1008 -34.59 49.44 -6.53
N ASN A 1009 -33.67 49.26 -7.49
CA ASN A 1009 -33.11 50.37 -8.24
C ASN A 1009 -33.92 50.76 -9.49
N ASN A 1010 -34.89 49.95 -9.91
CA ASN A 1010 -35.68 50.18 -11.12
C ASN A 1010 -37.15 49.80 -10.94
N ALA A 1011 -38.07 50.59 -11.50
CA ALA A 1011 -39.51 50.33 -11.40
C ALA A 1011 -40.01 49.01 -12.05
N ALA A 1012 -39.13 48.25 -12.71
CA ALA A 1012 -39.44 46.96 -13.33
C ALA A 1012 -38.85 45.77 -12.57
N SER A 1013 -37.97 45.99 -11.57
CA SER A 1013 -37.51 44.95 -10.65
C SER A 1013 -38.47 44.79 -9.47
N THR A 1014 -38.34 43.67 -8.78
CA THR A 1014 -39.07 43.37 -7.54
C THR A 1014 -38.10 42.88 -6.47
N LEU A 1015 -38.16 43.48 -5.29
CA LEU A 1015 -37.47 43.02 -4.09
C LEU A 1015 -38.50 42.77 -2.98
N SER A 1016 -38.60 41.52 -2.53
CA SER A 1016 -39.49 41.08 -1.45
C SER A 1016 -38.67 40.45 -0.33
N VAL A 1017 -38.80 40.95 0.91
CA VAL A 1017 -38.03 40.47 2.06
C VAL A 1017 -38.97 40.13 3.21
N ASN A 1018 -39.05 38.85 3.56
CA ASN A 1018 -40.00 38.35 4.54
C ASN A 1018 -39.31 37.54 5.64
N GLY A 1019 -39.54 37.93 6.90
CA GLY A 1019 -39.23 37.16 8.09
C GLY A 1019 -40.48 36.51 8.72
N ASP A 1020 -40.28 35.78 9.80
CA ASP A 1020 -41.37 35.23 10.63
C ASP A 1020 -41.70 36.24 11.74
N LEU A 1021 -42.93 36.74 11.73
CA LEU A 1021 -43.41 37.72 12.71
C LEU A 1021 -44.02 37.07 13.96
N SER A 1022 -44.15 35.74 13.99
CA SER A 1022 -44.90 35.01 15.01
C SER A 1022 -44.15 34.85 16.33
N ASP A 1023 -42.80 34.83 16.31
CA ASP A 1023 -41.96 34.67 17.48
C ASP A 1023 -40.80 35.69 17.51
N PRO A 1024 -40.90 36.75 18.36
CA PRO A 1024 -39.81 37.71 18.55
C PRO A 1024 -38.49 37.12 19.02
N ALA A 1025 -38.49 35.93 19.63
CA ALA A 1025 -37.25 35.26 20.03
C ALA A 1025 -36.45 34.71 18.82
N GLN A 1026 -37.10 34.57 17.66
CA GLN A 1026 -36.46 34.22 16.39
C GLN A 1026 -36.20 35.44 15.50
N GLY A 1027 -36.41 36.66 16.00
CA GLY A 1027 -36.08 37.87 15.27
C GLY A 1027 -34.57 38.08 15.14
N ASN A 1028 -34.17 38.96 14.22
CA ASN A 1028 -32.78 39.34 14.04
C ASN A 1028 -32.33 40.23 15.21
N PHE A 1029 -31.06 40.13 15.64
CA PHE A 1029 -30.52 40.88 16.77
C PHE A 1029 -29.15 41.49 16.49
N PHE A 1030 -29.05 42.82 16.49
CA PHE A 1030 -27.80 43.55 16.27
C PHE A 1030 -27.56 44.63 17.34
N LEU A 1031 -26.32 44.75 17.84
CA LEU A 1031 -26.00 45.54 19.04
C LEU A 1031 -26.09 47.08 18.88
N ASP A 1032 -25.81 47.62 17.69
CA ASP A 1032 -25.86 49.07 17.38
C ASP A 1032 -25.77 49.33 15.85
N VAL A 1033 -26.83 49.05 15.09
CA VAL A 1033 -26.82 49.25 13.61
C VAL A 1033 -28.17 49.68 13.04
N ASP A 1034 -28.09 50.36 11.91
CA ASP A 1034 -29.21 50.85 11.12
C ASP A 1034 -29.63 49.84 10.03
N VAL A 1035 -30.85 50.06 9.50
CA VAL A 1035 -31.33 49.46 8.24
C VAL A 1035 -31.29 50.56 7.18
N GLU A 1036 -30.58 50.31 6.10
CA GLU A 1036 -30.48 51.21 4.97
C GLU A 1036 -31.47 50.81 3.87
N LEU A 1037 -32.19 51.80 3.33
CA LEU A 1037 -33.17 51.65 2.26
C LEU A 1037 -32.91 52.75 1.22
N ASP A 1038 -32.69 52.36 -0.04
CA ASP A 1038 -32.55 53.29 -1.17
C ASP A 1038 -33.09 52.65 -2.46
N GLY A 1039 -33.75 53.43 -3.33
CA GLY A 1039 -34.41 52.90 -4.52
C GLY A 1039 -35.42 53.82 -5.22
N ASN A 1040 -35.74 53.50 -6.48
CA ASN A 1040 -36.80 54.19 -7.26
C ASN A 1040 -38.18 53.53 -7.07
N SER A 1041 -38.19 52.28 -6.61
CA SER A 1041 -39.33 51.53 -6.08
C SER A 1041 -38.98 51.08 -4.67
N ASP A 1042 -39.98 51.03 -3.79
CA ASP A 1042 -39.76 50.63 -2.39
C ASP A 1042 -39.73 49.08 -2.32
N PRO A 1043 -38.70 48.47 -1.69
CA PRO A 1043 -38.73 47.05 -1.33
C PRO A 1043 -40.00 46.72 -0.54
N THR A 1044 -40.47 45.48 -0.59
CA THR A 1044 -41.70 45.07 0.11
C THR A 1044 -41.45 43.96 1.12
N GLY A 1045 -42.31 43.87 2.13
CA GLY A 1045 -42.30 42.79 3.11
C GLY A 1045 -42.07 43.27 4.53
N SER A 1046 -41.80 42.34 5.45
CA SER A 1046 -41.64 42.67 6.87
C SER A 1046 -40.84 41.61 7.62
N PHE A 1047 -40.10 42.02 8.64
CA PHE A 1047 -39.30 41.14 9.49
C PHE A 1047 -39.11 41.73 10.90
N LEU A 1048 -38.59 40.94 11.84
CA LEU A 1048 -38.26 41.41 13.20
C LEU A 1048 -36.78 41.76 13.31
N LEU A 1049 -36.46 42.96 13.83
CA LEU A 1049 -35.10 43.40 14.16
C LEU A 1049 -35.10 44.02 15.55
N ASN A 1050 -34.25 43.51 16.45
CA ASN A 1050 -34.15 43.95 17.84
C ASN A 1050 -35.51 43.93 18.57
N GLY A 1051 -36.34 42.91 18.26
CA GLY A 1051 -37.68 42.74 18.81
C GLY A 1051 -38.76 43.68 18.25
N ILE A 1052 -38.44 44.47 17.22
CA ILE A 1052 -39.35 45.42 16.57
C ILE A 1052 -39.63 44.96 15.14
N GLN A 1053 -40.90 44.94 14.74
CA GLN A 1053 -41.28 44.73 13.34
C GLN A 1053 -40.82 45.91 12.49
N ARG A 1054 -40.11 45.61 11.42
CA ARG A 1054 -39.74 46.52 10.34
C ARG A 1054 -40.59 46.18 9.14
N ASP A 1055 -41.36 47.15 8.68
CA ASP A 1055 -42.09 47.08 7.42
C ASP A 1055 -41.26 47.80 6.36
N LEU A 1056 -41.09 47.18 5.19
CA LEU A 1056 -40.41 47.77 4.03
C LEU A 1056 -41.40 48.50 3.13
#